data_AF-A0A1V4XF36-F1
#
_entry.id   AF-A0A1V4XF36-F1
#
_cell.length_a   1.000
_cell.length_b   1.000
_cell.length_c   1.000
_cell.angle_alpha   90.00
_cell.angle_beta   90.00
_cell.angle_gamma   90.00
#
_symmetry.space_group_name_H-M   'P 1'
#
loop_
_entity.id
_entity.type
_entity.pdbx_description
1 polymer ?
#
loop_
_entity_poly.entity_id
_entity_poly.type
_entity_poly.pdbx_seq_one_letter_code
_entity_poly.pdbx_strand_id
1 'polypeptide(L)'
;MENDFISPFFDVASFRMLETVEDWQSVPGLEVKPPDVCRYFVRVKPSVLDAFIADNRLEGIDRREAEDEFVNQNSFKLNQTNYASLGDKKAFVLSHGRNIMILKVVGFAEAIVDYYKIRDLRAHVWIAHQRFPTKGRVWHPAGAHPFTGINIALVHNGDFANYHSVTEHLLQRNIHPQFLTDTEVSVLLFDLLSRTYHYSLEHIIEALAPTSELDFDRLPENKKKLYRAIQATHIHGSPDGPWFFIIARNDPLGQQFQLLGITDTAMLRPQVFAFCDGEVQVGLIASEKQAIDATLSSLSKDDPRICPVADRYWNARGGSHTDGGAFIFNLKKESGRLRMSCTDKFGKPVELPKGTEACDFTIEENQDIPLEEKTKNELSQAMVKCSQVLFDIFRDSIPAWPYDTLRAACRFVSESAKDNSLVDVAVQTMTLLNDRRYPVGTKKRSHILHIVRSELTRLFSALPSLENPGASGISRYRRIDYDTRHTLRAPQDEETTLVINAFRFPPEGRESDASLLMDAYLKGWRRFISFGCIGQRYIGNGLGPETDEVVIDVYDSSGDYLASGIDGMTIFVHNNAQDQLGQIIKRGKFVIYGDVGQTFLYGAKGGETYVMGNAAGRPLINSVGKPRVVINGTCLDFLGESFMAGDPHNDGGFVILNGVKFDDDGNILLMDEPYPGSNIFSLASGGAIYLRDPGKTLISQQLNGGIVEPIDSRDWELILPYLEENERLFGIRIDDLLKVDGKTGSPLNVYRKVIPATAASALGCAVPDDTDDEFVAEEVLYESSAVSGKSAC
;
A
#
# COMPACT_ATOMS: atom_id res chain seq x y z
N MET A 1 7.18 -27.26 -34.22
CA MET A 1 7.65 -26.25 -33.24
C MET A 1 9.17 -26.21 -33.19
N GLU A 2 9.87 -27.17 -32.58
CA GLU A 2 11.35 -27.10 -32.47
C GLU A 2 12.05 -27.01 -33.83
N ASN A 3 11.65 -27.85 -34.79
CA ASN A 3 12.18 -27.84 -36.15
C ASN A 3 11.92 -26.55 -36.92
N ASP A 4 10.92 -25.76 -36.49
CA ASP A 4 10.48 -24.57 -37.20
C ASP A 4 11.02 -23.29 -36.56
N PHE A 5 11.21 -23.28 -35.23
CA PHE A 5 11.50 -22.06 -34.45
C PHE A 5 12.72 -22.15 -33.54
N ILE A 6 13.30 -23.34 -33.32
CA ILE A 6 14.44 -23.53 -32.41
C ILE A 6 15.66 -24.01 -33.20
N SER A 7 15.63 -25.25 -33.70
CA SER A 7 16.76 -25.92 -34.33
C SER A 7 17.38 -25.18 -35.53
N PRO A 8 16.61 -24.51 -36.40
CA PRO A 8 17.19 -23.74 -37.51
C PRO A 8 17.96 -22.51 -37.05
N PHE A 9 17.48 -21.83 -36.01
CA PHE A 9 17.89 -20.47 -35.67
C PHE A 9 18.88 -20.37 -34.51
N PHE A 10 18.88 -21.35 -33.60
CA PHE A 10 19.60 -21.26 -32.34
C PHE A 10 20.66 -22.34 -32.17
N ASP A 11 21.77 -21.97 -31.54
CA ASP A 11 22.68 -22.89 -30.89
C ASP A 11 22.18 -23.15 -29.47
N VAL A 12 21.73 -24.38 -29.20
CA VAL A 12 21.16 -24.79 -27.91
C VAL A 12 22.27 -25.26 -27.00
N ALA A 13 22.62 -24.46 -25.99
CA ALA A 13 23.62 -24.81 -25.00
C ALA A 13 23.07 -25.80 -23.95
N SER A 14 21.78 -25.69 -23.61
CA SER A 14 21.10 -26.60 -22.70
C SER A 14 19.60 -26.61 -22.97
N PHE A 15 18.99 -27.78 -22.84
CA PHE A 15 17.55 -28.00 -22.90
C PHE A 15 17.10 -28.79 -21.67
N ARG A 16 15.96 -28.42 -21.08
CA ARG A 16 15.34 -29.19 -20.00
C ARG A 16 13.82 -29.03 -20.00
N MET A 17 13.09 -30.12 -19.86
CA MET A 17 11.69 -30.08 -19.46
C MET A 17 11.61 -29.92 -17.94
N LEU A 18 10.75 -29.04 -17.44
CA LEU A 18 10.56 -28.88 -16.00
C LEU A 18 9.89 -30.13 -15.44
N GLU A 19 10.30 -30.50 -14.23
CA GLU A 19 9.66 -31.60 -13.51
C GLU A 19 8.29 -31.16 -13.02
N THR A 20 7.33 -32.07 -13.09
CA THR A 20 5.99 -31.88 -12.53
C THR A 20 5.65 -32.99 -11.56
N VAL A 21 4.56 -32.83 -10.82
CA VAL A 21 3.86 -33.95 -10.19
C VAL A 21 3.33 -34.92 -11.26
N GLU A 22 3.20 -36.20 -10.92
CA GLU A 22 2.68 -37.23 -11.84
C GLU A 22 1.18 -37.07 -12.11
N ASP A 23 0.41 -36.84 -11.04
CA ASP A 23 -1.01 -36.53 -11.11
C ASP A 23 -1.24 -35.06 -10.71
N TRP A 24 -1.64 -34.23 -11.67
CA TRP A 24 -1.91 -32.82 -11.44
C TRP A 24 -3.13 -32.60 -10.53
N GLN A 25 -4.08 -33.54 -10.47
CA GLN A 25 -5.26 -33.45 -9.61
C GLN A 25 -4.92 -33.63 -8.13
N SER A 26 -3.70 -34.12 -7.82
CA SER A 26 -3.19 -34.21 -6.46
C SER A 26 -2.83 -32.85 -5.84
N VAL A 27 -2.66 -31.79 -6.66
CA VAL A 27 -2.35 -30.44 -6.20
C VAL A 27 -3.65 -29.67 -5.97
N PRO A 28 -3.98 -29.29 -4.72
CA PRO A 28 -5.21 -28.58 -4.42
C PRO A 28 -5.32 -27.24 -5.16
N GLY A 29 -6.53 -26.90 -5.61
CA GLY A 29 -6.83 -25.60 -6.21
C GLY A 29 -6.48 -25.46 -7.70
N LEU A 30 -5.88 -26.48 -8.34
CA LEU A 30 -5.77 -26.50 -9.80
C LEU A 30 -7.12 -26.83 -10.46
N GLU A 31 -7.55 -25.97 -11.38
CA GLU A 31 -8.79 -26.21 -12.15
C GLU A 31 -8.54 -26.89 -13.49
N VAL A 32 -7.33 -26.71 -14.05
CA VAL A 32 -6.93 -27.17 -15.38
C VAL A 32 -5.50 -27.68 -15.29
N LYS A 33 -5.19 -28.77 -16.03
CA LYS A 33 -3.82 -29.27 -16.14
C LYS A 33 -2.90 -28.14 -16.65
N PRO A 34 -1.86 -27.74 -15.90
CA PRO A 34 -0.90 -26.75 -16.38
C PRO A 34 -0.09 -27.30 -17.58
N PRO A 35 0.50 -26.42 -18.42
CA PRO A 35 1.26 -26.86 -19.59
C PRO A 35 2.57 -27.55 -19.18
N ASP A 36 3.04 -28.47 -20.01
CA ASP A 36 4.42 -28.94 -19.93
C ASP A 36 5.36 -27.79 -20.31
N VAL A 37 6.38 -27.52 -19.49
CA VAL A 37 7.27 -26.37 -19.68
C VAL A 37 8.66 -26.82 -20.13
N CYS A 38 9.07 -26.36 -21.31
CA CYS A 38 10.42 -26.57 -21.85
C CYS A 38 11.27 -25.31 -21.68
N ARG A 39 12.48 -25.46 -21.16
CA ARG A 39 13.47 -24.39 -21.00
C ARG A 39 14.66 -24.60 -21.91
N TYR A 40 14.96 -23.58 -22.72
CA TYR A 40 16.09 -23.56 -23.64
C TYR A 40 17.06 -22.44 -23.25
N PHE A 41 18.35 -22.79 -23.12
CA PHE A 41 19.44 -21.82 -23.03
C PHE A 41 20.11 -21.75 -24.40
N VAL A 42 20.00 -20.60 -25.06
CA VAL A 42 20.31 -20.47 -26.48
C VAL A 42 21.13 -19.23 -26.80
N ARG A 43 21.81 -19.28 -27.96
CA ARG A 43 22.29 -18.13 -28.72
C ARG A 43 21.76 -18.21 -30.14
N VAL A 44 21.49 -17.07 -30.77
CA VAL A 44 21.17 -17.07 -32.20
C VAL A 44 22.43 -17.46 -32.97
N LYS A 45 22.31 -18.38 -33.94
CA LYS A 45 23.44 -18.79 -34.76
C LYS A 45 24.06 -17.58 -35.44
N PRO A 46 25.39 -17.43 -35.48
CA PRO A 46 26.04 -16.25 -36.04
C PRO A 46 25.57 -15.90 -37.46
N SER A 47 25.47 -16.90 -38.35
CA SER A 47 25.03 -16.70 -39.74
C SER A 47 23.57 -16.25 -39.85
N VAL A 48 22.71 -16.70 -38.94
CA VAL A 48 21.28 -16.32 -38.91
C VAL A 48 21.15 -14.88 -38.43
N LEU A 49 21.91 -14.51 -37.39
CA LEU A 49 21.91 -13.15 -36.88
C LEU A 49 22.53 -12.15 -37.87
N ASP A 50 23.61 -12.52 -38.56
CA ASP A 50 24.24 -11.70 -39.59
C ASP A 50 23.27 -11.41 -40.76
N ALA A 51 22.57 -12.45 -41.23
CA ALA A 51 21.54 -12.29 -42.24
C ALA A 51 20.38 -11.41 -41.76
N PHE A 52 19.90 -11.64 -40.54
CA PHE A 52 18.84 -10.83 -39.95
C PHE A 52 19.21 -9.34 -39.84
N ILE A 53 20.43 -9.05 -39.38
CA ILE A 53 20.95 -7.68 -39.27
C ILE A 53 20.97 -7.00 -40.65
N ALA A 54 21.50 -7.68 -41.67
CA ALA A 54 21.59 -7.15 -43.02
C ALA A 54 20.20 -6.93 -43.66
N ASP A 55 19.32 -7.92 -43.55
CA ASP A 55 17.98 -7.89 -44.14
C ASP A 55 17.10 -6.77 -43.54
N ASN A 56 17.33 -6.43 -42.25
CA ASN A 56 16.56 -5.41 -41.52
C ASN A 56 17.31 -4.08 -41.36
N ARG A 57 18.52 -3.95 -41.93
CA ARG A 57 19.37 -2.74 -41.85
C ARG A 57 19.68 -2.30 -40.41
N LEU A 58 20.05 -3.27 -39.58
CA LEU A 58 20.33 -3.08 -38.16
C LEU A 58 21.85 -3.00 -37.86
N GLU A 59 22.68 -2.65 -38.85
CA GLU A 59 24.14 -2.60 -38.67
C GLU A 59 24.59 -1.50 -37.68
N GLY A 60 23.71 -0.53 -37.40
CA GLY A 60 23.98 0.59 -36.50
C GLY A 60 23.67 0.33 -35.01
N ILE A 61 23.10 -0.82 -34.65
CA ILE A 61 22.78 -1.17 -33.25
C ILE A 61 23.75 -2.23 -32.71
N ASP A 62 23.82 -2.36 -31.38
CA ASP A 62 24.67 -3.40 -30.78
C ASP A 62 24.18 -4.79 -31.21
N ARG A 63 25.13 -5.69 -31.51
CA ARG A 63 24.82 -7.04 -31.98
C ARG A 63 23.92 -7.82 -31.01
N ARG A 64 24.03 -7.54 -29.71
CA ARG A 64 23.23 -8.21 -28.69
C ARG A 64 21.80 -7.66 -28.61
N GLU A 65 21.61 -6.37 -28.92
CA GLU A 65 20.29 -5.78 -29.11
C GLU A 65 19.62 -6.33 -30.37
N ALA A 66 20.38 -6.51 -31.46
CA ALA A 66 19.88 -7.20 -32.65
C ALA A 66 19.48 -8.66 -32.38
N GLU A 67 20.26 -9.36 -31.54
CA GLU A 67 19.90 -10.72 -31.07
C GLU A 67 18.57 -10.71 -30.29
N ASP A 68 18.35 -9.72 -29.42
CA ASP A 68 17.12 -9.56 -28.66
C ASP A 68 15.91 -9.28 -29.54
N GLU A 69 16.06 -8.43 -30.56
CA GLU A 69 15.02 -8.18 -31.54
C GLU A 69 14.70 -9.44 -32.37
N PHE A 70 15.71 -10.20 -32.80
CA PHE A 70 15.49 -11.48 -33.48
C PHE A 70 14.70 -12.45 -32.59
N VAL A 71 15.10 -12.61 -31.32
CA VAL A 71 14.41 -13.47 -30.34
C VAL A 71 12.97 -13.01 -30.15
N ASN A 72 12.74 -11.70 -30.03
CA ASN A 72 11.40 -11.14 -29.91
C ASN A 72 10.51 -11.52 -31.11
N GLN A 73 10.95 -11.22 -32.34
CA GLN A 73 10.19 -11.55 -33.54
C GLN A 73 9.96 -13.06 -33.69
N ASN A 74 10.96 -13.89 -33.38
CA ASN A 74 10.81 -15.34 -33.44
C ASN A 74 9.78 -15.85 -32.41
N SER A 75 9.77 -15.32 -31.18
CA SER A 75 8.75 -15.65 -30.18
C SER A 75 7.33 -15.29 -30.64
N PHE A 76 7.15 -14.10 -31.23
CA PHE A 76 5.85 -13.70 -31.79
C PHE A 76 5.39 -14.63 -32.91
N LYS A 77 6.27 -14.96 -33.87
CA LYS A 77 5.97 -15.90 -34.97
C LYS A 77 5.63 -17.29 -34.46
N LEU A 78 6.36 -17.78 -33.44
CA LEU A 78 6.07 -19.05 -32.77
C LEU A 78 4.67 -19.05 -32.19
N ASN A 79 4.33 -18.03 -31.40
CA ASN A 79 3.00 -17.92 -30.78
C ASN A 79 1.90 -17.80 -31.84
N GLN A 80 2.07 -16.97 -32.87
CA GLN A 80 1.08 -16.83 -33.95
C GLN A 80 0.84 -18.18 -34.66
N THR A 81 1.90 -18.96 -34.88
CA THR A 81 1.80 -20.24 -35.60
C THR A 81 1.23 -21.35 -34.74
N ASN A 82 1.58 -21.41 -33.45
CA ASN A 82 1.28 -22.54 -32.57
C ASN A 82 0.18 -22.27 -31.55
N TYR A 83 -0.29 -21.02 -31.44
CA TYR A 83 -1.33 -20.59 -30.50
C TYR A 83 -2.48 -19.80 -31.17
N ALA A 84 -2.55 -19.78 -32.52
CA ALA A 84 -3.59 -19.05 -33.27
C ALA A 84 -5.02 -19.31 -32.78
N SER A 85 -5.86 -18.28 -32.74
CA SER A 85 -7.22 -18.32 -32.16
C SER A 85 -8.11 -19.45 -32.68
N LEU A 86 -8.06 -19.75 -33.98
CA LEU A 86 -8.89 -20.76 -34.65
C LEU A 86 -8.26 -22.16 -34.74
N GLY A 87 -7.02 -22.33 -34.26
CA GLY A 87 -6.30 -23.62 -34.28
C GLY A 87 -6.13 -24.26 -32.90
N ASP A 88 -5.65 -25.50 -32.90
CA ASP A 88 -5.23 -26.21 -31.68
C ASP A 88 -4.12 -25.43 -30.98
N LYS A 89 -4.27 -25.23 -29.68
CA LYS A 89 -3.25 -24.58 -28.85
C LYS A 89 -2.13 -25.59 -28.59
N LYS A 90 -1.02 -25.48 -29.33
CA LYS A 90 0.09 -26.44 -29.30
C LYS A 90 1.24 -25.97 -28.43
N ALA A 91 1.63 -24.70 -28.55
CA ALA A 91 2.75 -24.13 -27.81
C ALA A 91 2.68 -22.61 -27.80
N PHE A 92 3.21 -21.99 -26.75
CA PHE A 92 3.41 -20.56 -26.65
C PHE A 92 4.64 -20.26 -25.76
N VAL A 93 5.20 -19.08 -25.90
CA VAL A 93 6.34 -18.61 -25.11
C VAL A 93 5.84 -18.03 -23.79
N LEU A 94 6.27 -18.62 -22.67
CA LEU A 94 5.97 -18.12 -21.31
C LEU A 94 6.82 -16.91 -20.93
N SER A 95 8.11 -16.95 -21.25
CA SER A 95 9.09 -15.90 -20.99
C SER A 95 10.21 -15.97 -22.03
N HIS A 96 10.78 -14.81 -22.39
CA HIS A 96 11.95 -14.72 -23.28
C HIS A 96 12.93 -13.63 -22.80
N GLY A 97 14.22 -13.83 -23.06
CA GLY A 97 15.29 -12.96 -22.59
C GLY A 97 16.28 -13.69 -21.69
N ARG A 98 16.99 -12.95 -20.84
CA ARG A 98 18.11 -13.41 -20.02
C ARG A 98 17.71 -13.38 -18.55
N ASN A 99 18.06 -14.44 -17.82
CA ASN A 99 17.83 -14.57 -16.37
C ASN A 99 16.38 -14.28 -15.94
N ILE A 100 15.41 -14.73 -16.75
CA ILE A 100 13.98 -14.56 -16.48
C ILE A 100 13.25 -15.88 -16.74
N MET A 101 12.27 -16.19 -15.89
CA MET A 101 11.43 -17.38 -16.01
C MET A 101 10.03 -17.05 -15.49
N ILE A 102 9.01 -17.36 -16.28
CA ILE A 102 7.61 -17.21 -15.90
C ILE A 102 6.94 -18.58 -15.92
N LEU A 103 6.17 -18.87 -14.86
CA LEU A 103 5.35 -20.06 -14.74
C LEU A 103 3.91 -19.64 -14.47
N LYS A 104 2.96 -20.39 -15.02
CA LYS A 104 1.53 -20.05 -15.00
C LYS A 104 0.68 -21.29 -14.74
N VAL A 105 -0.41 -21.10 -14.01
CA VAL A 105 -1.47 -22.09 -13.74
C VAL A 105 -2.84 -21.41 -13.78
N VAL A 106 -3.91 -22.21 -13.84
CA VAL A 106 -5.28 -21.75 -13.53
C VAL A 106 -5.66 -22.35 -12.17
N GLY A 107 -5.69 -21.50 -11.16
CA GLY A 107 -5.83 -21.87 -9.76
C GLY A 107 -5.17 -20.83 -8.86
N PHE A 108 -4.87 -21.21 -7.61
CA PHE A 108 -4.12 -20.37 -6.68
C PHE A 108 -2.61 -20.35 -7.01
N ALA A 109 -1.95 -19.21 -6.81
CA ALA A 109 -0.55 -19.00 -7.18
C ALA A 109 0.42 -19.98 -6.48
N GLU A 110 0.11 -20.41 -5.26
CA GLU A 110 0.88 -21.38 -4.47
C GLU A 110 0.97 -22.74 -5.18
N ALA A 111 -0.04 -23.10 -5.98
CA ALA A 111 -0.04 -24.35 -6.74
C ALA A 111 1.11 -24.43 -7.76
N ILE A 112 1.67 -23.29 -8.19
CA ILE A 112 2.87 -23.26 -9.04
C ILE A 112 4.04 -23.94 -8.33
N VAL A 113 4.20 -23.69 -7.02
CA VAL A 113 5.32 -24.19 -6.23
C VAL A 113 5.31 -25.71 -6.16
N ASP A 114 4.13 -26.28 -5.89
CA ASP A 114 3.95 -27.73 -5.75
C ASP A 114 3.92 -28.42 -7.11
N TYR A 115 3.17 -27.89 -8.08
CA TYR A 115 3.01 -28.53 -9.39
C TYR A 115 4.34 -28.63 -10.15
N TYR A 116 5.11 -27.54 -10.23
CA TYR A 116 6.41 -27.51 -10.93
C TYR A 116 7.60 -27.84 -10.01
N LYS A 117 7.36 -28.28 -8.76
CA LYS A 117 8.39 -28.69 -7.79
C LYS A 117 9.50 -27.64 -7.61
N ILE A 118 9.14 -26.36 -7.53
CA ILE A 118 10.11 -25.25 -7.45
C ILE A 118 10.35 -24.75 -6.01
N ARG A 119 10.03 -25.54 -4.99
CA ARG A 119 10.14 -25.14 -3.57
C ARG A 119 11.55 -24.70 -3.17
N ASP A 120 12.59 -25.29 -3.77
CA ASP A 120 14.00 -24.94 -3.52
C ASP A 120 14.59 -23.96 -4.55
N LEU A 121 13.78 -23.44 -5.48
CA LEU A 121 14.24 -22.50 -6.48
C LEU A 121 14.60 -21.17 -5.82
N ARG A 122 15.78 -20.63 -6.15
CA ARG A 122 16.24 -19.33 -5.64
C ARG A 122 16.26 -18.31 -6.78
N ALA A 123 15.76 -17.11 -6.48
CA ALA A 123 15.86 -15.95 -7.35
C ALA A 123 16.14 -14.70 -6.51
N HIS A 124 16.71 -13.68 -7.16
CA HIS A 124 16.95 -12.38 -6.54
C HIS A 124 15.74 -11.45 -6.59
N VAL A 125 14.84 -11.66 -7.55
CA VAL A 125 13.59 -10.92 -7.72
C VAL A 125 12.48 -11.92 -7.96
N TRP A 126 11.39 -11.77 -7.22
CA TRP A 126 10.17 -12.57 -7.37
C TRP A 126 8.99 -11.63 -7.63
N ILE A 127 8.10 -12.05 -8.53
CA ILE A 127 6.77 -11.47 -8.68
C ILE A 127 5.76 -12.61 -8.73
N ALA A 128 4.62 -12.41 -8.09
CA ALA A 128 3.49 -13.34 -8.09
C ALA A 128 2.19 -12.54 -8.27
N HIS A 129 1.18 -13.17 -8.86
CA HIS A 129 -0.10 -12.50 -9.10
C HIS A 129 -1.23 -13.52 -9.17
N GLN A 130 -2.26 -13.28 -8.36
CA GLN A 130 -3.53 -13.99 -8.44
C GLN A 130 -4.54 -13.12 -9.18
N ARG A 131 -5.03 -13.58 -10.34
CA ARG A 131 -5.99 -12.83 -11.15
C ARG A 131 -7.42 -13.22 -10.81
N PHE A 132 -8.27 -12.23 -10.50
CA PHE A 132 -9.72 -12.41 -10.44
C PHE A 132 -10.37 -11.90 -11.75
N PRO A 133 -10.84 -12.79 -12.65
CA PRO A 133 -11.39 -12.36 -13.93
C PRO A 133 -12.80 -11.77 -13.76
N THR A 134 -12.97 -10.49 -14.08
CA THR A 134 -14.28 -9.81 -14.10
C THR A 134 -15.07 -10.09 -15.38
N LYS A 135 -14.40 -10.55 -16.45
CA LYS A 135 -14.98 -10.89 -17.76
C LYS A 135 -14.57 -12.30 -18.18
N GLY A 136 -15.51 -13.24 -18.12
CA GLY A 136 -15.34 -14.62 -18.58
C GLY A 136 -14.49 -15.50 -17.66
N ARG A 137 -14.45 -16.81 -17.94
CA ARG A 137 -13.63 -17.78 -17.21
C ARG A 137 -12.23 -17.87 -17.84
N VAL A 138 -11.19 -17.80 -17.02
CA VAL A 138 -9.84 -18.19 -17.47
C VAL A 138 -9.81 -19.70 -17.57
N TRP A 139 -9.77 -20.22 -18.79
CA TRP A 139 -9.78 -21.66 -19.06
C TRP A 139 -8.41 -22.19 -19.50
N HIS A 140 -7.43 -21.30 -19.72
CA HIS A 140 -6.08 -21.67 -20.18
C HIS A 140 -4.99 -20.84 -19.48
N PRO A 141 -3.89 -21.46 -19.00
CA PRO A 141 -2.79 -20.77 -18.31
C PRO A 141 -2.12 -19.63 -19.09
N ALA A 142 -2.23 -19.62 -20.43
CA ALA A 142 -1.65 -18.55 -21.23
C ALA A 142 -2.28 -17.17 -20.95
N GLY A 143 -3.55 -17.13 -20.51
CA GLY A 143 -4.24 -15.91 -20.09
C GLY A 143 -4.00 -15.52 -18.62
N ALA A 144 -3.20 -16.28 -17.87
CA ALA A 144 -2.78 -15.93 -16.52
C ALA A 144 -1.58 -14.95 -16.56
N HIS A 145 -1.40 -14.17 -15.50
CA HIS A 145 -0.26 -13.26 -15.34
C HIS A 145 0.88 -14.00 -14.62
N PRO A 146 2.16 -13.56 -14.70
CA PRO A 146 2.71 -12.38 -15.41
C PRO A 146 2.73 -12.47 -16.94
N PHE A 147 2.87 -11.35 -17.64
CA PHE A 147 3.24 -11.32 -19.08
C PHE A 147 4.68 -10.85 -19.29
N THR A 148 5.25 -11.15 -20.46
CA THR A 148 6.68 -10.95 -20.75
C THR A 148 6.90 -9.96 -21.90
N GLY A 149 7.91 -9.12 -21.73
CA GLY A 149 8.70 -8.52 -22.82
C GLY A 149 10.12 -9.09 -22.75
N ILE A 150 11.05 -8.62 -23.59
CA ILE A 150 12.43 -9.12 -23.53
C ILE A 150 13.07 -8.66 -22.22
N ASN A 151 13.51 -9.63 -21.41
CA ASN A 151 14.11 -9.40 -20.08
C ASN A 151 13.15 -8.79 -19.03
N ILE A 152 11.85 -8.77 -19.28
CA ILE A 152 10.84 -8.11 -18.44
C ILE A 152 9.69 -9.08 -18.13
N ALA A 153 9.24 -9.11 -16.88
CA ALA A 153 7.98 -9.72 -16.47
C ALA A 153 7.14 -8.67 -15.75
N LEU A 154 5.87 -8.55 -16.14
CA LEU A 154 4.94 -7.55 -15.61
C LEU A 154 3.67 -8.24 -15.10
N VAL A 155 3.26 -7.85 -13.91
CA VAL A 155 1.92 -8.12 -13.37
C VAL A 155 1.16 -6.81 -13.21
N HIS A 156 -0.14 -6.89 -13.36
CA HIS A 156 -1.06 -5.76 -13.35
C HIS A 156 -2.26 -6.11 -12.48
N ASN A 157 -2.48 -5.31 -11.44
CA ASN A 157 -3.70 -5.30 -10.66
C ASN A 157 -4.59 -4.16 -11.19
N GLY A 158 -5.67 -4.48 -11.92
CA GLY A 158 -6.47 -3.46 -12.58
C GLY A 158 -7.33 -3.91 -13.74
N ASP A 159 -7.99 -2.94 -14.37
CA ASP A 159 -8.75 -3.07 -15.62
C ASP A 159 -8.63 -1.73 -16.37
N PHE A 160 -8.16 -1.75 -17.63
CA PHE A 160 -8.00 -0.54 -18.41
C PHE A 160 -9.35 -0.01 -18.89
N ALA A 161 -9.60 1.28 -18.69
CA ALA A 161 -10.73 1.96 -19.31
C ALA A 161 -10.54 2.14 -20.83
N ASN A 162 -9.28 2.20 -21.28
CA ASN A 162 -8.91 2.53 -22.66
C ASN A 162 -8.16 1.41 -23.41
N TYR A 163 -8.35 0.14 -23.03
CA TYR A 163 -7.67 -1.03 -23.64
C TYR A 163 -7.59 -1.00 -25.17
N HIS A 164 -8.69 -0.65 -25.84
CA HIS A 164 -8.73 -0.61 -27.31
C HIS A 164 -7.76 0.45 -27.88
N SER A 165 -7.69 1.64 -27.28
CA SER A 165 -6.78 2.71 -27.70
C SER A 165 -5.32 2.29 -27.58
N VAL A 166 -4.96 1.68 -26.44
CA VAL A 166 -3.60 1.17 -26.20
C VAL A 166 -3.24 0.07 -27.20
N THR A 167 -4.20 -0.80 -27.51
CA THR A 167 -4.03 -1.87 -28.51
C THR A 167 -3.79 -1.28 -29.91
N GLU A 168 -4.63 -0.35 -30.37
CA GLU A 168 -4.45 0.32 -31.68
C GLU A 168 -3.10 1.06 -31.77
N HIS A 169 -2.65 1.68 -30.67
CA HIS A 169 -1.34 2.32 -30.60
C HIS A 169 -0.18 1.35 -30.84
N LEU A 170 -0.28 0.12 -30.31
CA LEU A 170 0.69 -0.97 -30.56
C LEU A 170 0.56 -1.52 -31.99
N LEU A 171 -0.67 -1.67 -32.50
CA LEU A 171 -0.93 -2.16 -33.86
C LEU A 171 -0.34 -1.26 -34.94
N GLN A 172 -0.40 0.07 -34.75
CA GLN A 172 0.26 1.06 -35.62
C GLN A 172 1.78 0.88 -35.71
N ARG A 173 2.37 0.14 -34.76
CA ARG A 173 3.79 -0.20 -34.68
C ARG A 173 4.05 -1.68 -35.01
N ASN A 174 3.08 -2.35 -35.63
CA ASN A 174 3.11 -3.77 -35.98
C ASN A 174 3.29 -4.72 -34.79
N ILE A 175 2.87 -4.30 -33.59
CA ILE A 175 2.84 -5.15 -32.40
C ILE A 175 1.39 -5.61 -32.20
N HIS A 176 1.16 -6.92 -32.33
CA HIS A 176 -0.18 -7.51 -32.28
C HIS A 176 -0.35 -8.32 -30.99
N PRO A 177 -1.09 -7.81 -29.98
CA PRO A 177 -1.44 -8.57 -28.78
C PRO A 177 -2.21 -9.85 -29.13
N GLN A 178 -1.99 -10.92 -28.38
CA GLN A 178 -2.45 -12.27 -28.71
C GLN A 178 -3.41 -12.85 -27.67
N PHE A 179 -3.22 -12.49 -26.40
CA PHE A 179 -3.93 -13.04 -25.25
C PHE A 179 -5.08 -12.15 -24.77
N LEU A 180 -5.23 -10.98 -25.37
CA LEU A 180 -6.35 -10.04 -25.16
C LEU A 180 -6.50 -9.62 -23.69
N THR A 181 -5.38 -9.26 -23.08
CA THR A 181 -5.35 -8.78 -21.69
C THR A 181 -4.61 -7.46 -21.59
N ASP A 182 -5.07 -6.61 -20.68
CA ASP A 182 -4.45 -5.32 -20.37
C ASP A 182 -2.98 -5.48 -19.96
N THR A 183 -2.66 -6.55 -19.26
CA THR A 183 -1.31 -6.87 -18.78
C THR A 183 -0.36 -7.19 -19.94
N GLU A 184 -0.84 -7.90 -20.96
CA GLU A 184 -0.06 -8.15 -22.18
C GLU A 184 0.23 -6.85 -22.90
N VAL A 185 -0.79 -6.02 -23.16
CA VAL A 185 -0.55 -4.75 -23.87
C VAL A 185 0.36 -3.82 -23.06
N SER A 186 0.28 -3.86 -21.73
CA SER A 186 1.16 -3.09 -20.83
C SER A 186 2.63 -3.49 -20.97
N VAL A 187 2.93 -4.79 -20.92
CA VAL A 187 4.33 -5.25 -21.02
C VAL A 187 4.91 -5.03 -22.41
N LEU A 188 4.08 -5.15 -23.46
CA LEU A 188 4.48 -4.87 -24.84
C LEU A 188 4.73 -3.38 -25.06
N LEU A 189 3.93 -2.51 -24.45
CA LEU A 189 4.17 -1.07 -24.46
C LEU A 189 5.46 -0.72 -23.72
N PHE A 190 5.69 -1.30 -22.53
CA PHE A 190 6.94 -1.10 -21.80
C PHE A 190 8.16 -1.58 -22.61
N ASP A 191 8.08 -2.77 -23.22
CA ASP A 191 9.14 -3.32 -24.08
C ASP A 191 9.42 -2.43 -25.29
N LEU A 192 8.37 -1.95 -25.98
CA LEU A 192 8.50 -0.99 -27.08
C LEU A 192 9.24 0.28 -26.66
N LEU A 193 8.80 0.92 -25.58
CA LEU A 193 9.38 2.17 -25.09
C LEU A 193 10.82 1.97 -24.62
N SER A 194 11.12 0.84 -23.98
CA SER A 194 12.46 0.53 -23.49
C SER A 194 13.42 0.08 -24.57
N ARG A 195 13.06 -0.94 -25.35
CA ARG A 195 13.98 -1.68 -26.21
C ARG A 195 14.05 -1.11 -27.61
N THR A 196 12.93 -0.60 -28.14
CA THR A 196 12.86 -0.06 -29.51
C THR A 196 13.10 1.44 -29.51
N TYR A 197 12.55 2.18 -28.54
CA TYR A 197 12.71 3.64 -28.48
C TYR A 197 13.84 4.11 -27.56
N HIS A 198 14.45 3.19 -26.80
CA HIS A 198 15.58 3.50 -25.90
C HIS A 198 15.28 4.64 -24.91
N TYR A 199 14.03 4.76 -24.48
CA TYR A 199 13.66 5.77 -23.49
C TYR A 199 14.32 5.46 -22.15
N SER A 200 14.69 6.51 -21.41
CA SER A 200 15.08 6.37 -20.01
C SER A 200 13.87 5.88 -19.21
N LEU A 201 14.13 5.28 -18.04
CA LEU A 201 13.05 4.76 -17.21
C LEU A 201 12.07 5.87 -16.76
N GLU A 202 12.58 7.08 -16.48
CA GLU A 202 11.76 8.27 -16.21
C GLU A 202 10.77 8.53 -17.36
N HIS A 203 11.24 8.51 -18.61
CA HIS A 203 10.41 8.80 -19.79
C HIS A 203 9.45 7.65 -20.13
N ILE A 204 9.82 6.40 -19.84
CA ILE A 204 8.90 5.26 -19.95
C ILE A 204 7.76 5.44 -18.94
N ILE A 205 8.09 5.74 -17.68
CA ILE A 205 7.09 5.97 -16.64
C ILE A 205 6.21 7.17 -17.02
N GLU A 206 6.77 8.25 -17.55
CA GLU A 206 5.99 9.40 -18.04
C GLU A 206 5.04 9.03 -19.20
N ALA A 207 5.46 8.16 -20.11
CA ALA A 207 4.59 7.70 -21.19
C ALA A 207 3.47 6.76 -20.70
N LEU A 208 3.66 6.07 -19.57
CA LEU A 208 2.67 5.15 -19.00
C LEU A 208 1.72 5.85 -18.00
N ALA A 209 2.28 6.60 -17.05
CA ALA A 209 1.59 7.39 -16.05
C ALA A 209 1.99 8.88 -16.21
N PRO A 210 1.32 9.60 -17.12
CA PRO A 210 1.67 10.98 -17.44
C PRO A 210 1.45 11.90 -16.23
N THR A 211 2.39 12.80 -16.00
CA THR A 211 2.24 13.85 -14.99
C THR A 211 1.30 14.94 -15.52
N SER A 212 0.17 15.16 -14.86
CA SER A 212 -0.91 16.04 -15.34
C SER A 212 -1.11 17.30 -14.48
N GLU A 213 -1.81 18.28 -15.04
CA GLU A 213 -2.38 19.44 -14.31
C GLU A 213 -1.37 20.14 -13.38
N LEU A 214 -1.73 20.34 -12.11
CA LEU A 214 -0.91 21.03 -11.11
C LEU A 214 0.49 20.42 -10.97
N ASP A 215 0.58 19.09 -11.01
CA ASP A 215 1.87 18.43 -10.94
C ASP A 215 2.74 18.77 -12.14
N PHE A 216 2.15 18.81 -13.33
CA PHE A 216 2.86 19.22 -14.53
C PHE A 216 3.39 20.65 -14.40
N ASP A 217 2.58 21.58 -13.88
CA ASP A 217 2.98 22.98 -13.72
C ASP A 217 4.12 23.19 -12.74
N ARG A 218 4.20 22.34 -11.71
CA ARG A 218 5.27 22.34 -10.69
C ARG A 218 6.58 21.71 -11.17
N LEU A 219 6.59 21.05 -12.33
CA LEU A 219 7.83 20.53 -12.89
C LEU A 219 8.77 21.65 -13.35
N PRO A 220 10.10 21.42 -13.29
CA PRO A 220 11.08 22.29 -13.94
C PRO A 220 10.81 22.49 -15.44
N GLU A 221 11.10 23.68 -15.97
CA GLU A 221 10.75 24.08 -17.35
C GLU A 221 11.31 23.13 -18.44
N ASN A 222 12.53 22.63 -18.23
CA ASN A 222 13.13 21.65 -19.14
C ASN A 222 12.36 20.32 -19.16
N LYS A 223 11.84 19.87 -18.01
CA LYS A 223 11.01 18.67 -17.91
C LYS A 223 9.65 18.91 -18.56
N LYS A 224 8.99 20.05 -18.31
CA LYS A 224 7.70 20.39 -18.95
C LYS A 224 7.77 20.30 -20.47
N LYS A 225 8.80 20.89 -21.09
CA LYS A 225 8.99 20.81 -22.55
C LYS A 225 9.12 19.36 -23.05
N LEU A 226 9.92 18.55 -22.36
CA LEU A 226 10.16 17.16 -22.74
C LEU A 226 8.92 16.28 -22.52
N TYR A 227 8.28 16.40 -21.36
CA TYR A 227 7.10 15.63 -21.00
C TYR A 227 5.93 15.97 -21.92
N ARG A 228 5.76 17.25 -22.30
CA ARG A 228 4.76 17.63 -23.31
C ARG A 228 4.96 16.91 -24.64
N ALA A 229 6.21 16.73 -25.08
CA ALA A 229 6.51 15.97 -26.30
C ALA A 229 6.23 14.48 -26.14
N ILE A 230 6.57 13.90 -24.98
CA ILE A 230 6.29 12.49 -24.66
C ILE A 230 4.76 12.26 -24.62
N GLN A 231 4.03 13.05 -23.85
CA GLN A 231 2.58 12.97 -23.72
C GLN A 231 1.89 13.15 -25.08
N ALA A 232 2.25 14.18 -25.86
CA ALA A 232 1.66 14.39 -27.19
C ALA A 232 1.87 13.19 -28.14
N THR A 233 2.96 12.43 -27.96
CA THR A 233 3.26 11.25 -28.79
C THR A 233 2.53 10.00 -28.29
N HIS A 234 2.40 9.86 -26.97
CA HIS A 234 2.06 8.58 -26.34
C HIS A 234 0.71 8.56 -25.62
N ILE A 235 -0.02 9.68 -25.50
CA ILE A 235 -1.26 9.75 -24.69
C ILE A 235 -2.32 8.72 -25.10
N HIS A 236 -2.44 8.40 -26.39
CA HIS A 236 -3.35 7.36 -26.87
C HIS A 236 -2.89 5.93 -26.54
N GLY A 237 -1.61 5.74 -26.26
CA GLY A 237 -1.00 4.51 -25.77
C GLY A 237 -0.89 4.45 -24.24
N SER A 238 -1.01 5.58 -23.53
CA SER A 238 -0.93 5.63 -22.06
C SER A 238 -2.10 4.87 -21.42
N PRO A 239 -1.85 3.91 -20.52
CA PRO A 239 -2.88 3.25 -19.74
C PRO A 239 -3.77 4.20 -18.93
N ASP A 240 -5.08 4.03 -19.04
CA ASP A 240 -6.09 4.78 -18.26
C ASP A 240 -7.05 3.83 -17.54
N GLY A 241 -7.70 4.32 -16.49
CA GLY A 241 -8.50 3.54 -15.54
C GLY A 241 -7.66 2.96 -14.40
N PRO A 242 -8.23 2.04 -13.61
CA PRO A 242 -7.58 1.55 -12.40
C PRO A 242 -6.49 0.54 -12.70
N TRP A 243 -5.22 0.87 -12.40
CA TRP A 243 -4.10 -0.05 -12.59
C TRP A 243 -2.91 0.19 -11.64
N PHE A 244 -2.29 -0.90 -11.22
CA PHE A 244 -0.99 -0.90 -10.55
C PHE A 244 -0.09 -1.95 -11.19
N PHE A 245 1.10 -1.54 -11.64
CA PHE A 245 2.09 -2.44 -12.25
C PHE A 245 3.19 -2.80 -11.25
N ILE A 246 3.52 -4.09 -11.19
CA ILE A 246 4.75 -4.57 -10.59
C ILE A 246 5.57 -5.24 -11.67
N ILE A 247 6.81 -4.76 -11.86
CA ILE A 247 7.67 -5.14 -12.98
C ILE A 247 8.98 -5.70 -12.44
N ALA A 248 9.28 -6.95 -12.76
CA ALA A 248 10.61 -7.53 -12.61
C ALA A 248 11.37 -7.37 -13.92
N ARG A 249 12.52 -6.70 -13.87
CA ARG A 249 13.36 -6.44 -15.05
C ARG A 249 14.79 -6.87 -14.79
N ASN A 250 15.35 -7.64 -15.71
CA ASN A 250 16.79 -7.79 -15.82
C ASN A 250 17.30 -6.72 -16.78
N ASP A 251 18.26 -5.91 -16.36
CA ASP A 251 18.94 -4.91 -17.18
C ASP A 251 20.37 -5.40 -17.48
N PRO A 252 20.60 -6.09 -18.61
CA PRO A 252 21.91 -6.65 -18.92
C PRO A 252 22.98 -5.60 -19.18
N LEU A 253 22.60 -4.40 -19.65
CA LEU A 253 23.52 -3.30 -19.94
C LEU A 253 23.99 -2.64 -18.64
N GLY A 254 23.05 -2.33 -17.73
CA GLY A 254 23.36 -1.81 -16.39
C GLY A 254 23.92 -2.83 -15.41
N GLN A 255 23.92 -4.13 -15.80
CA GLN A 255 24.33 -5.27 -14.97
C GLN A 255 23.60 -5.31 -13.62
N GLN A 256 22.29 -5.13 -13.66
CA GLN A 256 21.45 -5.02 -12.47
C GLN A 256 20.11 -5.71 -12.66
N PHE A 257 19.50 -6.10 -11.54
CA PHE A 257 18.10 -6.51 -11.49
C PHE A 257 17.27 -5.37 -10.91
N GLN A 258 16.04 -5.21 -11.39
CA GLN A 258 15.12 -4.19 -10.93
C GLN A 258 13.77 -4.79 -10.55
N LEU A 259 13.18 -4.29 -9.47
CA LEU A 259 11.78 -4.47 -9.12
C LEU A 259 11.13 -3.09 -9.07
N LEU A 260 10.14 -2.84 -9.91
CA LEU A 260 9.48 -1.55 -10.06
C LEU A 260 8.01 -1.65 -9.66
N GLY A 261 7.50 -0.62 -8.99
CA GLY A 261 6.06 -0.39 -8.82
C GLY A 261 5.68 0.91 -9.46
N ILE A 262 4.63 0.92 -10.30
CA ILE A 262 4.11 2.12 -10.98
C ILE A 262 2.60 2.15 -10.77
N THR A 263 2.09 3.26 -10.24
CA THR A 263 0.66 3.45 -9.96
C THR A 263 -0.02 4.33 -10.99
N ASP A 264 -1.30 4.07 -11.25
CA ASP A 264 -2.16 4.94 -12.06
C ASP A 264 -2.28 6.35 -11.46
N THR A 265 -2.51 7.34 -12.33
CA THR A 265 -2.58 8.77 -11.98
C THR A 265 -3.78 9.13 -11.12
N ALA A 266 -4.84 8.31 -11.13
CA ALA A 266 -6.06 8.52 -10.35
C ALA A 266 -6.07 7.74 -9.01
N MET A 267 -4.97 7.05 -8.68
CA MET A 267 -4.79 6.25 -7.47
C MET A 267 -5.91 5.25 -7.21
N LEU A 268 -6.42 4.57 -8.23
CA LEU A 268 -7.59 3.73 -8.13
C LEU A 268 -7.30 2.30 -7.64
N ARG A 269 -6.02 1.96 -7.44
CA ARG A 269 -5.59 0.68 -6.88
C ARG A 269 -4.73 0.86 -5.63
N PRO A 270 -4.89 -0.02 -4.63
CA PRO A 270 -4.04 0.00 -3.47
C PRO A 270 -2.64 -0.51 -3.83
N GLN A 271 -1.64 0.12 -3.22
CA GLN A 271 -0.25 -0.27 -3.34
C GLN A 271 0.47 0.09 -2.05
N VAL A 272 1.41 -0.74 -1.64
CA VAL A 272 2.29 -0.50 -0.51
C VAL A 272 3.70 -0.90 -0.92
N PHE A 273 4.65 -0.02 -0.62
CA PHE A 273 6.08 -0.26 -0.77
C PHE A 273 6.69 -0.45 0.61
N ALA A 274 7.69 -1.33 0.71
CA ALA A 274 8.47 -1.47 1.93
C ALA A 274 9.94 -1.74 1.65
N PHE A 275 10.80 -1.29 2.56
CA PHE A 275 12.23 -1.51 2.50
C PHE A 275 12.77 -1.90 3.88
N CYS A 276 13.43 -3.06 3.94
CA CYS A 276 14.27 -3.48 5.05
C CYS A 276 15.74 -3.31 4.65
N ASP A 277 16.48 -2.50 5.41
CA ASP A 277 17.91 -2.33 5.22
C ASP A 277 18.70 -3.10 6.28
N GLY A 278 19.96 -3.42 5.98
CA GLY A 278 20.82 -4.18 6.88
C GLY A 278 21.86 -5.00 6.13
N GLU A 279 22.32 -6.08 6.77
CA GLU A 279 23.21 -7.05 6.13
C GLU A 279 22.52 -7.73 4.95
N VAL A 280 21.25 -8.13 5.15
CA VAL A 280 20.35 -8.61 4.10
C VAL A 280 19.31 -7.53 3.84
N GLN A 281 19.26 -7.04 2.60
CA GLN A 281 18.33 -6.00 2.17
C GLN A 281 17.14 -6.64 1.45
N VAL A 282 15.92 -6.20 1.78
CA VAL A 282 14.69 -6.72 1.19
C VAL A 282 13.80 -5.56 0.76
N GLY A 283 13.51 -5.46 -0.54
CA GLY A 283 12.55 -4.53 -1.11
C GLY A 283 11.27 -5.25 -1.50
N LEU A 284 10.12 -4.73 -1.08
CA LEU A 284 8.82 -5.37 -1.29
C LEU A 284 7.81 -4.38 -1.87
N ILE A 285 6.95 -4.91 -2.73
CA ILE A 285 5.85 -4.20 -3.36
C ILE A 285 4.63 -5.12 -3.31
N ALA A 286 3.52 -4.66 -2.75
CA ALA A 286 2.28 -5.43 -2.65
C ALA A 286 1.06 -4.52 -2.77
N SER A 287 -0.12 -5.10 -2.99
CA SER A 287 -1.39 -4.35 -2.93
C SER A 287 -1.69 -3.89 -1.50
N GLU A 288 -1.36 -4.71 -0.51
CA GLU A 288 -1.76 -4.49 0.89
C GLU A 288 -0.57 -4.78 1.83
N LYS A 289 -0.53 -4.10 2.97
CA LYS A 289 0.62 -4.16 3.88
C LYS A 289 0.78 -5.53 4.55
N GLN A 290 -0.31 -6.23 4.87
CA GLN A 290 -0.21 -7.54 5.52
C GLN A 290 0.49 -8.59 4.65
N ALA A 291 0.42 -8.47 3.32
CA ALA A 291 1.18 -9.35 2.42
C ALA A 291 2.70 -9.14 2.56
N ILE A 292 3.12 -7.89 2.76
CA ILE A 292 4.52 -7.53 3.06
C ILE A 292 4.92 -8.12 4.41
N ASP A 293 4.11 -7.92 5.44
CA ASP A 293 4.41 -8.42 6.79
C ASP A 293 4.49 -9.96 6.83
N ALA A 294 3.57 -10.65 6.15
CA ALA A 294 3.59 -12.10 6.03
C ALA A 294 4.84 -12.59 5.28
N THR A 295 5.25 -11.88 4.22
CA THR A 295 6.48 -12.19 3.48
C THR A 295 7.72 -12.02 4.36
N LEU A 296 7.83 -10.91 5.09
CA LEU A 296 8.96 -10.66 5.99
C LEU A 296 8.99 -11.66 7.15
N SER A 297 7.83 -12.00 7.73
CA SER A 297 7.74 -13.05 8.74
C SER A 297 8.21 -14.40 8.19
N SER A 298 7.80 -14.78 6.98
CA SER A 298 8.28 -16.01 6.34
C SER A 298 9.80 -15.98 6.11
N LEU A 299 10.33 -14.89 5.55
CA LEU A 299 11.76 -14.76 5.27
C LEU A 299 12.61 -14.77 6.55
N SER A 300 12.13 -14.16 7.63
CA SER A 300 12.84 -14.12 8.92
C SER A 300 13.01 -15.50 9.56
N LYS A 301 12.12 -16.46 9.26
CA LYS A 301 12.22 -17.85 9.73
C LYS A 301 13.36 -18.60 9.03
N ASP A 302 13.60 -18.28 7.77
CA ASP A 302 14.66 -18.90 6.96
C ASP A 302 16.01 -18.19 7.12
N ASP A 303 16.01 -16.87 7.35
CA ASP A 303 17.19 -16.05 7.58
C ASP A 303 16.97 -15.06 8.75
N PRO A 304 17.51 -15.35 9.94
CA PRO A 304 17.29 -14.54 11.14
C PRO A 304 17.97 -13.17 11.09
N ARG A 305 18.71 -12.83 10.02
CA ARG A 305 19.21 -11.47 9.80
C ARG A 305 18.14 -10.52 9.25
N ILE A 306 17.01 -11.07 8.78
CA ILE A 306 15.89 -10.29 8.25
C ILE A 306 14.92 -9.99 9.39
N CYS A 307 14.72 -8.70 9.68
CA CYS A 307 13.69 -8.27 10.61
C CYS A 307 12.29 -8.52 10.02
N PRO A 308 11.33 -9.08 10.78
CA PRO A 308 9.96 -9.32 10.31
C PRO A 308 9.12 -8.02 10.23
N VAL A 309 9.71 -6.87 10.53
CA VAL A 309 9.10 -5.53 10.42
C VAL A 309 10.00 -4.69 9.52
N ALA A 310 9.42 -4.03 8.51
CA ALA A 310 10.21 -3.18 7.61
C ALA A 310 10.66 -1.89 8.30
N ASP A 311 11.79 -1.35 7.84
CA ASP A 311 12.30 -0.05 8.30
C ASP A 311 11.41 1.10 7.81
N ARG A 312 10.83 0.95 6.62
CA ARG A 312 9.90 1.92 6.03
C ARG A 312 8.77 1.22 5.29
N TYR A 313 7.57 1.75 5.45
CA TYR A 313 6.38 1.47 4.65
C TYR A 313 5.88 2.78 4.05
N TRP A 314 5.42 2.79 2.81
CA TRP A 314 4.83 3.99 2.21
C TRP A 314 3.92 3.64 1.02
N ASN A 315 3.09 4.61 0.65
CA ASN A 315 2.25 4.60 -0.54
C ASN A 315 2.74 5.69 -1.51
N ALA A 316 2.47 5.53 -2.80
CA ALA A 316 2.75 6.49 -3.87
C ALA A 316 1.49 7.22 -4.38
N ARG A 317 1.66 8.43 -4.94
CA ARG A 317 0.63 9.13 -5.74
C ARG A 317 1.02 9.18 -7.21
N GLY A 318 0.18 8.61 -8.06
CA GLY A 318 0.44 8.50 -9.51
C GLY A 318 0.64 9.85 -10.16
N GLY A 319 1.63 9.95 -11.05
CA GLY A 319 1.88 11.16 -11.82
C GLY A 319 2.41 12.35 -11.01
N SER A 320 2.66 12.21 -9.70
CA SER A 320 3.12 13.31 -8.83
C SER A 320 4.41 13.96 -9.33
N HIS A 321 4.53 15.29 -9.20
CA HIS A 321 5.77 16.02 -9.49
C HIS A 321 6.90 15.74 -8.49
N THR A 322 6.60 15.11 -7.35
CA THR A 322 7.57 14.81 -6.27
C THR A 322 8.32 13.50 -6.49
N ASP A 323 7.61 12.43 -6.84
CA ASP A 323 8.14 11.07 -6.99
C ASP A 323 7.60 10.32 -8.22
N GLY A 324 6.64 10.89 -8.93
CA GLY A 324 6.03 10.29 -10.12
C GLY A 324 5.09 9.12 -9.87
N GLY A 325 4.83 8.76 -8.62
CA GLY A 325 4.05 7.57 -8.28
C GLY A 325 4.77 6.25 -8.57
N ALA A 326 6.09 6.27 -8.69
CA ALA A 326 6.87 5.10 -9.08
C ALA A 326 8.15 4.95 -8.25
N PHE A 327 8.41 3.72 -7.82
CA PHE A 327 9.61 3.37 -7.05
C PHE A 327 10.31 2.16 -7.65
N ILE A 328 11.65 2.22 -7.65
CA ILE A 328 12.53 1.28 -8.32
C ILE A 328 13.56 0.75 -7.33
N PHE A 329 13.44 -0.52 -6.98
CA PHE A 329 14.47 -1.25 -6.26
C PHE A 329 15.52 -1.76 -7.24
N ASN A 330 16.70 -1.17 -7.23
CA ASN A 330 17.85 -1.56 -8.05
C ASN A 330 18.76 -2.47 -7.24
N LEU A 331 19.00 -3.69 -7.73
CA LEU A 331 19.91 -4.66 -7.13
C LEU A 331 21.15 -4.81 -8.04
N LYS A 332 22.28 -4.31 -7.56
CA LYS A 332 23.53 -4.25 -8.32
C LYS A 332 24.69 -4.87 -7.53
N LYS A 333 25.69 -5.39 -8.25
CA LYS A 333 26.91 -5.90 -7.63
C LYS A 333 27.88 -4.75 -7.32
N GLU A 334 28.14 -4.54 -6.04
CA GLU A 334 29.09 -3.55 -5.50
C GLU A 334 30.15 -4.27 -4.67
N SER A 335 31.44 -4.08 -5.02
CA SER A 335 32.57 -4.72 -4.31
C SER A 335 32.41 -6.23 -4.09
N GLY A 336 31.80 -6.92 -5.06
CA GLY A 336 31.57 -8.37 -5.01
C GLY A 336 30.26 -8.81 -4.37
N ARG A 337 29.54 -7.93 -3.66
CA ARG A 337 28.26 -8.21 -2.98
C ARG A 337 27.10 -7.56 -3.73
N LEU A 338 25.92 -8.16 -3.67
CA LEU A 338 24.72 -7.50 -4.18
C LEU A 338 24.24 -6.48 -3.15
N ARG A 339 23.98 -5.24 -3.59
CA ARG A 339 23.42 -4.16 -2.79
C ARG A 339 22.20 -3.60 -3.48
N MET A 340 21.22 -3.23 -2.67
CA MET A 340 19.95 -2.68 -3.10
C MET A 340 19.87 -1.19 -2.76
N SER A 341 19.43 -0.40 -3.74
CA SER A 341 19.02 0.99 -3.57
C SER A 341 17.59 1.15 -4.07
N CYS A 342 16.80 2.01 -3.43
CA CYS A 342 15.47 2.37 -3.90
C CYS A 342 15.44 3.84 -4.34
N THR A 343 14.93 4.11 -5.55
CA THR A 343 14.78 5.48 -6.09
C THR A 343 13.36 5.71 -6.59
N ASP A 344 12.93 6.97 -6.62
CA ASP A 344 11.69 7.37 -7.29
C ASP A 344 11.85 7.51 -8.83
N LYS A 345 10.79 7.95 -9.53
CA LYS A 345 10.77 8.20 -10.99
C LYS A 345 11.90 9.13 -11.45
N PHE A 346 12.31 10.07 -10.61
CA PHE A 346 13.29 11.10 -10.92
C PHE A 346 14.72 10.72 -10.50
N GLY A 347 14.90 9.51 -9.97
CA GLY A 347 16.19 8.99 -9.51
C GLY A 347 16.58 9.49 -8.12
N LYS A 348 15.68 10.13 -7.37
CA LYS A 348 15.96 10.55 -5.99
C LYS A 348 15.89 9.32 -5.07
N PRO A 349 16.88 9.10 -4.18
CA PRO A 349 16.84 7.98 -3.24
C PRO A 349 15.68 8.09 -2.25
N VAL A 350 15.05 6.96 -1.94
CA VAL A 350 14.11 6.86 -0.82
C VAL A 350 14.88 6.91 0.49
N GLU A 351 14.54 7.89 1.33
CA GLU A 351 15.18 8.05 2.64
C GLU A 351 14.82 6.88 3.57
N LEU A 352 15.79 6.39 4.33
CA LEU A 352 15.59 5.37 5.36
C LEU A 352 15.83 5.97 6.75
N PRO A 353 15.23 5.38 7.80
CA PRO A 353 15.54 5.74 9.18
C PRO A 353 17.05 5.67 9.46
N LYS A 354 17.56 6.57 10.30
CA LYS A 354 19.00 6.71 10.61
C LYS A 354 19.56 5.61 11.51
N GLY A 355 18.70 4.79 12.13
CA GLY A 355 19.13 3.70 13.02
C GLY A 355 20.09 2.74 12.31
N THR A 356 21.25 2.49 12.91
CA THR A 356 22.32 1.66 12.31
C THR A 356 22.58 0.37 13.08
N GLU A 357 22.22 0.33 14.36
CA GLU A 357 22.41 -0.84 15.21
C GLU A 357 21.39 -1.93 14.86
N ALA A 358 21.87 -3.14 14.59
CA ALA A 358 21.05 -4.30 14.32
C ALA A 358 20.87 -5.15 15.59
N CYS A 359 19.70 -5.76 15.73
CA CYS A 359 19.40 -6.68 16.82
C CYS A 359 19.75 -8.11 16.35
N ASP A 360 20.33 -8.91 17.23
CA ASP A 360 20.49 -10.33 16.98
C ASP A 360 19.18 -11.07 17.29
N PHE A 361 18.51 -11.53 16.24
CA PHE A 361 17.26 -12.30 16.36
C PHE A 361 17.51 -13.80 16.55
N THR A 362 18.77 -14.27 16.52
CA THR A 362 19.12 -15.68 16.79
C THR A 362 19.15 -16.02 18.28
N ILE A 363 19.29 -15.00 19.12
CA ILE A 363 19.15 -15.13 20.57
C ILE A 363 17.72 -15.58 20.84
N GLU A 364 17.55 -16.88 21.13
CA GLU A 364 16.25 -17.51 21.28
C GLU A 364 15.37 -16.69 22.24
N GLU A 365 14.09 -16.55 21.91
CA GLU A 365 13.11 -15.92 22.81
C GLU A 365 13.01 -16.60 24.19
N ASN A 366 13.64 -17.77 24.38
CA ASN A 366 13.66 -18.54 25.62
C ASN A 366 14.95 -18.41 26.44
N GLN A 367 15.96 -17.65 25.97
CA GLN A 367 17.12 -17.37 26.81
C GLN A 367 16.75 -16.40 27.92
N ASP A 368 17.00 -16.81 29.16
CA ASP A 368 16.77 -16.03 30.36
C ASP A 368 17.89 -14.98 30.49
N ILE A 369 17.76 -13.87 29.76
CA ILE A 369 18.71 -12.75 29.81
C ILE A 369 18.47 -12.02 31.14
N PRO A 370 19.44 -12.04 32.07
CA PRO A 370 19.24 -11.45 33.39
C PRO A 370 19.12 -9.94 33.28
N LEU A 371 18.01 -9.40 33.76
CA LEU A 371 17.83 -7.96 33.93
C LEU A 371 18.57 -7.50 35.18
N GLU A 372 19.33 -6.40 35.08
CA GLU A 372 20.03 -5.83 36.24
C GLU A 372 19.06 -5.55 37.40
N GLU A 373 19.47 -5.91 38.61
CA GLU A 373 18.61 -5.84 39.81
C GLU A 373 18.08 -4.42 40.08
N LYS A 374 18.87 -3.39 39.75
CA LYS A 374 18.43 -1.99 39.86
C LYS A 374 17.26 -1.70 38.91
N THR A 375 17.42 -2.04 37.63
CA THR A 375 16.38 -1.84 36.61
C THR A 375 15.13 -2.65 36.94
N LYS A 376 15.30 -3.91 37.36
CA LYS A 376 14.20 -4.75 37.80
C LYS A 376 13.38 -4.10 38.93
N ASN A 377 14.06 -3.61 39.97
CA ASN A 377 13.40 -2.93 41.09
C ASN A 377 12.66 -1.65 40.66
N GLU A 378 13.24 -0.87 39.75
CA GLU A 378 12.62 0.33 39.20
C GLU A 378 11.35 -0.02 38.39
N LEU A 379 11.41 -1.03 37.51
CA LEU A 379 10.25 -1.49 36.74
C LEU A 379 9.17 -2.06 37.67
N SER A 380 9.53 -2.87 38.68
CA SER A 380 8.56 -3.38 39.67
C SER A 380 7.82 -2.26 40.40
N GLN A 381 8.54 -1.21 40.82
CA GLN A 381 7.92 -0.06 41.49
C GLN A 381 6.99 0.73 40.56
N ALA A 382 7.36 0.86 39.28
CA ALA A 382 6.54 1.53 38.29
C ALA A 382 5.29 0.73 37.90
N MET A 383 5.40 -0.61 37.82
CA MET A 383 4.26 -1.50 37.53
C MET A 383 3.11 -1.35 38.53
N VAL A 384 3.41 -1.12 39.81
CA VAL A 384 2.38 -0.93 40.85
C VAL A 384 1.77 0.48 40.81
N LYS A 385 2.39 1.44 40.12
CA LYS A 385 1.88 2.82 40.00
C LYS A 385 0.88 2.96 38.86
N CYS A 386 1.34 2.95 37.61
CA CYS A 386 0.51 2.97 36.40
C CYS A 386 1.36 2.76 35.13
N SER A 387 0.69 2.44 34.02
CA SER A 387 1.29 2.20 32.71
C SER A 387 2.07 3.41 32.15
N GLN A 388 1.61 4.64 32.40
CA GLN A 388 2.29 5.85 31.94
C GLN A 388 3.69 6.01 32.56
N VAL A 389 3.82 5.80 33.87
CA VAL A 389 5.13 5.88 34.56
C VAL A 389 6.09 4.82 34.03
N LEU A 390 5.59 3.61 33.78
CA LEU A 390 6.38 2.54 33.21
C LEU A 390 6.83 2.87 31.78
N PHE A 391 5.92 3.36 30.94
CA PHE A 391 6.23 3.83 29.59
C PHE A 391 7.30 4.93 29.59
N ASP A 392 7.21 5.90 30.50
CA ASP A 392 8.20 6.99 30.60
C ASP A 392 9.61 6.45 30.91
N ILE A 393 9.73 5.45 31.79
CA ILE A 393 11.02 4.79 32.09
C ILE A 393 11.58 4.11 30.84
N PHE A 394 10.76 3.36 30.09
CA PHE A 394 11.19 2.73 28.84
C PHE A 394 11.62 3.79 27.81
N ARG A 395 10.79 4.81 27.58
CA ARG A 395 11.05 5.92 26.65
C ARG A 395 12.43 6.54 26.92
N ASP A 396 12.73 6.82 28.18
CA ASP A 396 13.95 7.52 28.57
C ASP A 396 15.18 6.59 28.57
N SER A 397 14.98 5.27 28.70
CA SER A 397 16.08 4.29 28.81
C SER A 397 16.45 3.59 27.50
N ILE A 398 15.50 3.39 26.57
CA ILE A 398 15.68 2.70 25.29
C ILE A 398 16.87 3.24 24.46
N PRO A 399 17.12 4.56 24.36
CA PRO A 399 18.26 5.07 23.63
C PRO A 399 19.60 4.52 24.13
N ALA A 400 19.73 4.30 25.44
CA ALA A 400 20.97 3.87 26.09
C ALA A 400 21.07 2.34 26.29
N TRP A 401 19.95 1.65 26.49
CA TRP A 401 19.95 0.20 26.71
C TRP A 401 20.43 -0.57 25.49
N PRO A 402 21.27 -1.61 25.60
CA PRO A 402 21.44 -2.60 24.54
C PRO A 402 20.12 -3.32 24.21
N TYR A 403 20.02 -3.92 23.02
CA TYR A 403 18.84 -4.71 22.64
C TYR A 403 18.52 -5.84 23.63
N ASP A 404 19.54 -6.47 24.22
CA ASP A 404 19.36 -7.54 25.22
C ASP A 404 18.68 -7.04 26.50
N THR A 405 19.09 -5.87 27.00
CA THR A 405 18.46 -5.24 28.16
C THR A 405 17.03 -4.83 27.86
N LEU A 406 16.75 -4.28 26.67
CA LEU A 406 15.39 -3.97 26.23
C LEU A 406 14.53 -5.22 26.17
N ARG A 407 15.02 -6.31 25.57
CA ARG A 407 14.32 -7.60 25.48
C ARG A 407 14.01 -8.14 26.88
N ALA A 408 14.99 -8.14 27.78
CA ALA A 408 14.81 -8.57 29.16
C ALA A 408 13.80 -7.70 29.92
N ALA A 409 13.81 -6.38 29.72
CA ALA A 409 12.84 -5.47 30.32
C ALA A 409 11.42 -5.69 29.80
N CYS A 410 11.22 -5.84 28.48
CA CYS A 410 9.93 -6.18 27.91
C CYS A 410 9.42 -7.55 28.38
N ARG A 411 10.32 -8.55 28.46
CA ARG A 411 10.01 -9.87 29.00
C ARG A 411 9.56 -9.78 30.46
N PHE A 412 10.26 -9.01 31.29
CA PHE A 412 9.90 -8.80 32.68
C PHE A 412 8.47 -8.24 32.82
N VAL A 413 8.08 -7.27 31.99
CA VAL A 413 6.71 -6.72 31.99
C VAL A 413 5.69 -7.78 31.55
N SER A 414 5.98 -8.52 30.48
CA SER A 414 5.12 -9.60 29.97
C SER A 414 4.91 -10.70 31.02
N GLU A 415 5.97 -11.14 31.70
CA GLU A 415 5.89 -12.17 32.72
C GLU A 415 5.23 -11.71 34.02
N SER A 416 5.33 -10.43 34.35
CA SER A 416 4.65 -9.86 35.51
C SER A 416 3.12 -9.92 35.36
N ALA A 417 2.59 -10.03 34.13
CA ALA A 417 1.17 -10.27 33.86
C ALA A 417 0.68 -11.67 34.31
N LYS A 418 1.56 -12.56 34.79
CA LYS A 418 1.16 -13.78 35.52
C LYS A 418 0.40 -13.45 36.82
N ASP A 419 0.66 -12.27 37.40
CA ASP A 419 -0.20 -11.69 38.43
C ASP A 419 -1.39 -10.98 37.74
N ASN A 420 -2.60 -11.50 37.97
CA ASN A 420 -3.83 -10.96 37.37
C ASN A 420 -4.08 -9.48 37.70
N SER A 421 -3.52 -8.96 38.80
CA SER A 421 -3.66 -7.54 39.17
C SER A 421 -2.80 -6.61 38.31
N LEU A 422 -1.79 -7.14 37.63
CA LEU A 422 -0.82 -6.37 36.83
C LEU A 422 -1.07 -6.46 35.32
N VAL A 423 -2.00 -7.30 34.87
CA VAL A 423 -2.30 -7.53 33.44
C VAL A 423 -2.64 -6.22 32.72
N ASP A 424 -3.55 -5.39 33.29
CA ASP A 424 -3.96 -4.11 32.68
C ASP A 424 -2.76 -3.19 32.46
N VAL A 425 -1.87 -3.07 33.45
CA VAL A 425 -0.67 -2.21 33.38
C VAL A 425 0.32 -2.74 32.35
N ALA A 426 0.53 -4.06 32.31
CA ALA A 426 1.44 -4.71 31.37
C ALA A 426 0.96 -4.54 29.93
N VAL A 427 -0.33 -4.84 29.65
CA VAL A 427 -0.93 -4.64 28.32
C VAL A 427 -0.80 -3.19 27.88
N GLN A 428 -1.29 -2.25 28.69
CA GLN A 428 -1.27 -0.82 28.32
C GLN A 428 0.14 -0.28 28.08
N THR A 429 1.13 -0.68 28.90
CA THR A 429 2.52 -0.24 28.70
C THR A 429 3.07 -0.75 27.38
N MET A 430 2.88 -2.04 27.09
CA MET A 430 3.37 -2.65 25.86
C MET A 430 2.67 -2.08 24.62
N THR A 431 1.37 -1.77 24.73
CA THR A 431 0.61 -1.06 23.70
C THR A 431 1.15 0.35 23.47
N LEU A 432 1.44 1.12 24.52
CA LEU A 432 2.07 2.45 24.39
C LEU A 432 3.44 2.36 23.71
N LEU A 433 4.26 1.34 24.02
CA LEU A 433 5.53 1.11 23.35
C LEU A 433 5.40 0.75 21.87
N ASN A 434 4.33 0.07 21.48
CA ASN A 434 4.02 -0.23 20.08
C ASN A 434 3.56 1.04 19.33
N ASP A 435 2.67 1.80 19.94
CA ASP A 435 1.91 2.87 19.28
C ASP A 435 2.69 4.19 19.23
N ARG A 436 3.27 4.62 20.35
CA ARG A 436 3.88 5.94 20.49
C ARG A 436 5.18 6.05 19.71
N ARG A 437 5.49 7.28 19.29
CA ARG A 437 6.80 7.66 18.75
C ARG A 437 7.66 8.23 19.88
N TYR A 438 8.91 7.81 19.93
CA TYR A 438 9.86 8.15 21.00
C TYR A 438 11.30 7.95 20.52
N PRO A 439 12.29 8.58 21.20
CA PRO A 439 13.68 8.43 20.86
C PRO A 439 14.17 6.98 20.93
N VAL A 440 14.91 6.55 19.91
CA VAL A 440 15.49 5.19 19.83
C VAL A 440 17.02 5.18 19.86
N GLY A 441 17.67 6.34 19.80
CA GLY A 441 19.13 6.46 19.74
C GLY A 441 19.69 5.86 18.44
N THR A 442 20.69 4.99 18.54
CA THR A 442 21.33 4.34 17.38
C THR A 442 20.54 3.16 16.82
N LYS A 443 19.47 2.75 17.50
CA LYS A 443 18.70 1.55 17.18
C LYS A 443 17.74 1.76 16.04
N LYS A 444 17.43 0.67 15.34
CA LYS A 444 16.31 0.63 14.40
C LYS A 444 14.99 0.48 15.14
N ARG A 445 14.03 1.36 14.83
CA ARG A 445 12.65 1.27 15.37
C ARG A 445 11.96 -0.03 14.97
N SER A 446 12.16 -0.51 13.75
CA SER A 446 11.62 -1.79 13.25
C SER A 446 11.99 -2.96 14.17
N HIS A 447 13.23 -3.00 14.65
CA HIS A 447 13.73 -4.04 15.55
C HIS A 447 13.13 -3.91 16.96
N ILE A 448 12.98 -2.68 17.48
CA ILE A 448 12.30 -2.42 18.75
C ILE A 448 10.85 -2.88 18.67
N LEU A 449 10.14 -2.52 17.58
CA LEU A 449 8.77 -2.95 17.34
C LEU A 449 8.65 -4.47 17.27
N HIS A 450 9.60 -5.16 16.63
CA HIS A 450 9.60 -6.61 16.62
C HIS A 450 9.70 -7.19 18.04
N ILE A 451 10.62 -6.70 18.88
CA ILE A 451 10.74 -7.13 20.29
C ILE A 451 9.43 -6.88 21.06
N VAL A 452 8.90 -5.66 20.98
CA VAL A 452 7.66 -5.26 21.68
C VAL A 452 6.48 -6.13 21.24
N ARG A 453 6.31 -6.36 19.93
CA ARG A 453 5.20 -7.17 19.38
C ARG A 453 5.32 -8.66 19.70
N SER A 454 6.54 -9.22 19.71
CA SER A 454 6.78 -10.58 20.20
C SER A 454 6.36 -10.73 21.66
N GLU A 455 6.70 -9.75 22.51
CA GLU A 455 6.34 -9.80 23.94
C GLU A 455 4.84 -9.51 24.19
N LEU A 456 4.19 -8.70 23.36
CA LEU A 456 2.72 -8.55 23.35
C LEU A 456 2.03 -9.88 23.00
N THR A 457 2.50 -10.56 21.95
CA THR A 457 1.96 -11.86 21.54
C THR A 457 2.15 -12.89 22.64
N ARG A 458 3.31 -12.91 23.31
CA ARG A 458 3.57 -13.77 24.48
C ARG A 458 2.63 -13.46 25.63
N LEU A 459 2.46 -12.18 25.97
CA LEU A 459 1.56 -11.73 27.03
C LEU A 459 0.15 -12.22 26.75
N PHE A 460 -0.41 -11.91 25.58
CA PHE A 460 -1.76 -12.30 25.22
C PHE A 460 -1.93 -13.83 25.17
N SER A 461 -0.96 -14.55 24.64
CA SER A 461 -1.01 -16.02 24.56
C SER A 461 -0.96 -16.70 25.93
N ALA A 462 -0.33 -16.08 26.92
CA ALA A 462 -0.24 -16.57 28.29
C ALA A 462 -1.52 -16.31 29.12
N LEU A 463 -2.45 -15.49 28.62
CA LEU A 463 -3.71 -15.23 29.32
C LEU A 463 -4.57 -16.50 29.44
N PRO A 464 -5.36 -16.64 30.52
CA PRO A 464 -6.16 -17.84 30.78
C PRO A 464 -7.13 -18.15 29.64
N SER A 465 -7.13 -19.40 29.16
CA SER A 465 -8.08 -19.87 28.14
C SER A 465 -9.51 -19.98 28.68
N LEU A 466 -10.50 -19.71 27.82
CA LEU A 466 -11.92 -19.88 28.12
C LEU A 466 -12.31 -21.35 28.43
N GLU A 467 -11.59 -22.32 27.85
CA GLU A 467 -11.83 -23.76 28.02
C GLU A 467 -11.54 -24.27 29.44
N ASN A 468 -10.53 -23.68 30.13
CA ASN A 468 -10.01 -24.19 31.40
C ASN A 468 -10.07 -23.14 32.53
N PRO A 469 -11.28 -22.73 32.98
CA PRO A 469 -11.44 -21.66 33.97
C PRO A 469 -10.82 -21.99 35.34
N GLY A 470 -10.75 -23.27 35.72
CA GLY A 470 -10.30 -23.71 37.05
C GLY A 470 -8.78 -23.74 37.27
N ALA A 471 -7.96 -23.64 36.21
CA ALA A 471 -6.51 -23.80 36.31
C ALA A 471 -5.74 -22.50 36.61
N SER A 472 -6.36 -21.33 36.44
CA SER A 472 -5.65 -20.02 36.41
C SER A 472 -6.19 -18.96 37.37
N GLY A 473 -7.10 -19.33 38.28
CA GLY A 473 -7.75 -18.39 39.21
C GLY A 473 -8.76 -17.43 38.54
N ILE A 474 -9.29 -16.50 39.33
CA ILE A 474 -10.20 -15.44 38.88
C ILE A 474 -9.38 -14.42 38.07
N SER A 475 -9.74 -14.18 36.81
CA SER A 475 -9.10 -13.19 35.94
C SER A 475 -10.14 -12.50 35.07
N ARG A 476 -9.94 -11.21 34.82
CA ARG A 476 -10.80 -10.38 33.99
C ARG A 476 -10.70 -10.71 32.49
N TYR A 477 -9.62 -11.37 32.11
CA TYR A 477 -9.30 -11.72 30.73
C TYR A 477 -9.54 -13.21 30.47
N ARG A 478 -10.13 -13.51 29.32
CA ARG A 478 -10.23 -14.87 28.79
C ARG A 478 -9.79 -14.92 27.35
N ARG A 479 -8.90 -15.86 27.04
CA ARG A 479 -8.41 -16.09 25.70
C ARG A 479 -9.23 -17.16 24.98
N ILE A 480 -9.45 -16.95 23.69
CA ILE A 480 -10.01 -17.94 22.77
C ILE A 480 -9.22 -17.93 21.45
N ASP A 481 -9.17 -19.07 20.78
CA ASP A 481 -8.50 -19.24 19.49
C ASP A 481 -9.36 -20.12 18.55
N TYR A 482 -8.86 -20.38 17.34
CA TYR A 482 -9.61 -21.15 16.35
C TYR A 482 -9.95 -22.56 16.85
N ASP A 483 -9.02 -23.23 17.51
CA ASP A 483 -9.20 -24.61 17.96
C ASP A 483 -10.20 -24.68 19.13
N THR A 484 -10.18 -23.69 20.03
CA THR A 484 -11.06 -23.57 21.21
C THR A 484 -12.37 -22.82 20.95
N ARG A 485 -12.62 -22.31 19.72
CA ARG A 485 -13.77 -21.45 19.37
C ARG A 485 -15.14 -21.98 19.80
N HIS A 486 -15.28 -23.31 19.81
CA HIS A 486 -16.50 -24.02 20.17
C HIS A 486 -16.86 -23.91 21.67
N THR A 487 -15.92 -23.47 22.51
CA THR A 487 -16.11 -23.25 23.96
C THR A 487 -16.74 -21.90 24.29
N LEU A 488 -16.99 -21.05 23.28
CA LEU A 488 -17.50 -19.70 23.48
C LEU A 488 -18.80 -19.68 24.30
N ARG A 489 -18.78 -18.92 25.38
CA ARG A 489 -19.88 -18.73 26.33
C ARG A 489 -20.01 -17.25 26.74
N ALA A 490 -21.09 -16.93 27.45
CA ALA A 490 -21.23 -15.64 28.12
C ALA A 490 -20.13 -15.43 29.18
N PRO A 491 -19.71 -14.18 29.48
CA PRO A 491 -18.75 -13.90 30.55
C PRO A 491 -19.28 -14.37 31.92
N GLN A 492 -18.38 -14.82 32.80
CA GLN A 492 -18.70 -15.30 34.16
C GLN A 492 -17.91 -14.52 35.22
N ASP A 493 -18.50 -14.35 36.41
CA ASP A 493 -17.87 -13.71 37.57
C ASP A 493 -17.25 -12.33 37.23
N GLU A 494 -15.92 -12.17 37.35
CA GLU A 494 -15.18 -10.93 37.09
C GLU A 494 -14.70 -10.78 35.63
N GLU A 495 -15.08 -11.68 34.73
CA GLU A 495 -14.63 -11.64 33.34
C GLU A 495 -15.23 -10.45 32.58
N THR A 496 -14.37 -9.63 32.00
CA THR A 496 -14.78 -8.44 31.25
C THR A 496 -14.29 -8.44 29.81
N THR A 497 -13.15 -9.06 29.53
CA THR A 497 -12.44 -8.94 28.25
C THR A 497 -12.20 -10.30 27.60
N LEU A 498 -12.68 -10.46 26.36
CA LEU A 498 -12.39 -11.60 25.51
C LEU A 498 -11.19 -11.30 24.61
N VAL A 499 -10.17 -12.13 24.67
CA VAL A 499 -8.92 -12.00 23.90
C VAL A 499 -8.93 -13.07 22.81
N ILE A 500 -9.10 -12.65 21.56
CA ILE A 500 -9.20 -13.52 20.38
C ILE A 500 -7.83 -13.58 19.72
N ASN A 501 -7.25 -14.78 19.66
CA ASN A 501 -6.09 -15.03 18.81
C ASN A 501 -6.57 -15.32 17.38
N ALA A 502 -6.48 -14.33 16.50
CA ALA A 502 -6.97 -14.37 15.13
C ALA A 502 -6.10 -15.21 14.18
N PHE A 503 -4.88 -15.60 14.56
CA PHE A 503 -3.86 -16.13 13.63
C PHE A 503 -4.31 -17.32 12.77
N ARG A 504 -5.08 -18.27 13.34
CA ARG A 504 -5.57 -19.46 12.60
C ARG A 504 -6.98 -19.29 12.03
N PHE A 505 -7.64 -18.17 12.28
CA PHE A 505 -8.96 -17.91 11.72
C PHE A 505 -8.84 -17.57 10.22
N PRO A 506 -9.76 -18.09 9.38
CA PRO A 506 -9.84 -17.65 8.00
C PRO A 506 -10.13 -16.14 7.94
N PRO A 507 -9.62 -15.43 6.92
CA PRO A 507 -9.73 -13.97 6.85
C PRO A 507 -11.18 -13.48 6.70
N GLU A 508 -12.10 -14.32 6.23
CA GLU A 508 -13.52 -14.01 6.06
C GLU A 508 -14.39 -15.27 6.15
N GLY A 509 -15.71 -15.11 6.14
CA GLY A 509 -16.69 -16.19 6.20
C GLY A 509 -17.15 -16.54 7.62
N ARG A 510 -18.02 -17.54 7.75
CA ARG A 510 -18.70 -17.88 9.01
C ARG A 510 -17.80 -18.42 10.12
N GLU A 511 -16.62 -18.91 9.76
CA GLU A 511 -15.63 -19.40 10.71
C GLU A 511 -14.54 -18.37 11.01
N SER A 512 -14.71 -17.10 10.59
CA SER A 512 -13.76 -16.01 10.87
C SER A 512 -13.79 -15.55 12.34
N ASP A 513 -12.74 -14.85 12.75
CA ASP A 513 -12.65 -14.17 14.04
C ASP A 513 -13.71 -13.07 14.18
N ALA A 514 -14.03 -12.35 13.09
CA ALA A 514 -15.11 -11.36 13.08
C ALA A 514 -16.48 -11.99 13.40
N SER A 515 -16.76 -13.19 12.85
CA SER A 515 -18.00 -13.93 13.16
C SER A 515 -18.01 -14.39 14.63
N LEU A 516 -16.88 -14.87 15.15
CA LEU A 516 -16.74 -15.23 16.55
C LEU A 516 -16.96 -14.03 17.49
N LEU A 517 -16.41 -12.87 17.14
CA LEU A 517 -16.56 -11.62 17.90
C LEU A 517 -18.03 -11.20 17.97
N MET A 518 -18.76 -11.28 16.84
CA MET A 518 -20.20 -11.01 16.82
C MET A 518 -20.97 -11.96 17.75
N ASP A 519 -20.68 -13.28 17.68
CA ASP A 519 -21.31 -14.27 18.55
C ASP A 519 -20.99 -14.02 20.04
N ALA A 520 -19.77 -13.60 20.34
CA ALA A 520 -19.34 -13.26 21.70
C ALA A 520 -20.08 -12.01 22.21
N TYR A 521 -20.24 -10.99 21.36
CA TYR A 521 -21.03 -9.80 21.68
C TYR A 521 -22.48 -10.15 22.01
N LEU A 522 -23.12 -11.01 21.21
CA LEU A 522 -24.49 -11.49 21.46
C LEU A 522 -24.61 -12.28 22.77
N LYS A 523 -23.51 -12.89 23.23
CA LYS A 523 -23.45 -13.60 24.52
C LYS A 523 -23.12 -12.70 25.71
N GLY A 524 -22.94 -11.39 25.49
CA GLY A 524 -22.75 -10.42 26.58
C GLY A 524 -21.34 -9.87 26.74
N TRP A 525 -20.36 -10.31 25.94
CA TRP A 525 -19.03 -9.69 25.95
C TRP A 525 -19.08 -8.26 25.39
N ARG A 526 -18.29 -7.35 25.98
CA ARG A 526 -18.23 -5.93 25.58
C ARG A 526 -16.82 -5.39 25.40
N ARG A 527 -15.80 -6.06 25.92
CA ARG A 527 -14.40 -5.69 25.70
C ARG A 527 -13.71 -6.80 24.93
N PHE A 528 -13.02 -6.44 23.86
CA PHE A 528 -12.37 -7.36 22.95
C PHE A 528 -10.94 -6.94 22.67
N ILE A 529 -10.05 -7.91 22.64
CA ILE A 529 -8.70 -7.76 22.07
C ILE A 529 -8.61 -8.78 20.94
N SER A 530 -8.35 -8.35 19.70
CA SER A 530 -8.00 -9.23 18.59
C SER A 530 -6.52 -9.06 18.29
N PHE A 531 -5.75 -10.16 18.34
CA PHE A 531 -4.30 -10.15 18.08
C PHE A 531 -3.89 -11.34 17.20
N GLY A 532 -2.67 -11.28 16.63
CA GLY A 532 -2.22 -12.27 15.66
C GLY A 532 -2.87 -12.08 14.28
N CYS A 533 -3.36 -10.87 14.00
CA CYS A 533 -3.98 -10.57 12.71
C CYS A 533 -2.97 -10.58 11.57
N ILE A 534 -3.32 -11.24 10.46
CA ILE A 534 -2.54 -11.40 9.24
C ILE A 534 -3.39 -11.15 7.97
N GLY A 535 -4.43 -10.31 8.11
CA GLY A 535 -5.38 -9.98 7.04
C GLY A 535 -6.84 -10.30 7.35
N GLN A 536 -7.20 -10.57 8.60
CA GLN A 536 -8.60 -10.80 9.00
C GLN A 536 -9.46 -9.57 8.73
N ARG A 537 -10.55 -9.77 7.98
CA ARG A 537 -11.44 -8.73 7.48
C ARG A 537 -12.66 -8.60 8.39
N TYR A 538 -13.35 -7.46 8.28
CA TYR A 538 -14.66 -7.24 8.92
C TYR A 538 -14.68 -7.23 10.46
N ILE A 539 -13.54 -7.09 11.14
CA ILE A 539 -13.50 -6.97 12.60
C ILE A 539 -14.36 -5.77 13.05
N GLY A 540 -15.27 -6.00 13.99
CA GLY A 540 -16.22 -5.00 14.50
C GLY A 540 -17.53 -4.89 13.72
N ASN A 541 -17.70 -5.63 12.63
CA ASN A 541 -18.90 -5.55 11.80
C ASN A 541 -20.03 -6.43 12.33
N GLY A 542 -21.28 -6.04 12.07
CA GLY A 542 -22.45 -6.88 12.34
C GLY A 542 -22.96 -6.91 13.79
N LEU A 543 -22.40 -6.08 14.68
CA LEU A 543 -22.82 -6.01 16.09
C LEU A 543 -24.16 -5.28 16.30
N GLY A 544 -24.72 -4.68 15.24
CA GLY A 544 -25.99 -3.96 15.29
C GLY A 544 -25.85 -2.53 15.84
N PRO A 545 -26.99 -1.87 16.14
CA PRO A 545 -27.01 -0.49 16.60
C PRO A 545 -26.71 -0.38 18.11
N GLU A 546 -26.40 0.84 18.56
CA GLU A 546 -26.29 1.20 19.99
C GLU A 546 -25.24 0.42 20.78
N THR A 547 -24.05 0.33 20.20
CA THR A 547 -22.90 -0.42 20.74
C THR A 547 -21.96 0.45 21.59
N ASP A 548 -22.47 1.53 22.20
CA ASP A 548 -21.65 2.56 22.89
C ASP A 548 -20.82 1.98 24.07
N GLU A 549 -21.22 0.84 24.62
CA GLU A 549 -20.48 0.13 25.69
C GLU A 549 -19.36 -0.80 25.19
N VAL A 550 -19.26 -1.03 23.88
CA VAL A 550 -18.31 -1.97 23.26
C VAL A 550 -16.98 -1.28 22.98
N VAL A 551 -15.88 -1.94 23.35
CA VAL A 551 -14.52 -1.52 22.97
C VAL A 551 -13.74 -2.69 22.39
N ILE A 552 -13.07 -2.43 21.26
CA ILE A 552 -12.28 -3.43 20.52
C ILE A 552 -10.87 -2.86 20.29
N ASP A 553 -9.85 -3.56 20.79
CA ASP A 553 -8.46 -3.29 20.49
C ASP A 553 -7.97 -4.32 19.45
N VAL A 554 -7.42 -3.85 18.34
CA VAL A 554 -6.97 -4.68 17.22
C VAL A 554 -5.46 -4.50 17.03
N TYR A 555 -4.72 -5.60 17.16
CA TYR A 555 -3.27 -5.64 17.06
C TYR A 555 -2.83 -6.32 15.75
N ASP A 556 -1.57 -6.10 15.38
CA ASP A 556 -0.94 -6.67 14.19
C ASP A 556 -1.63 -6.20 12.89
N SER A 557 -1.70 -7.04 11.86
CA SER A 557 -2.09 -6.60 10.52
C SER A 557 -3.50 -7.08 10.20
N SER A 558 -4.51 -6.27 10.55
CA SER A 558 -5.90 -6.50 10.13
C SER A 558 -6.06 -6.33 8.62
N GLY A 559 -7.13 -6.89 8.05
CA GLY A 559 -7.51 -6.73 6.65
C GLY A 559 -8.56 -5.65 6.41
N ASP A 560 -9.08 -5.61 5.18
CA ASP A 560 -10.09 -4.66 4.72
C ASP A 560 -11.41 -4.68 5.51
N TYR A 561 -12.18 -3.60 5.37
CA TYR A 561 -13.56 -3.47 5.88
C TYR A 561 -13.70 -3.54 7.41
N LEU A 562 -12.60 -3.43 8.16
CA LEU A 562 -12.66 -3.28 9.61
C LEU A 562 -13.51 -2.05 9.97
N ALA A 563 -14.34 -2.18 11.01
CA ALA A 563 -15.25 -1.15 11.50
C ALA A 563 -16.32 -0.67 10.48
N SER A 564 -16.67 -1.47 9.47
CA SER A 564 -17.72 -1.10 8.52
C SER A 564 -19.12 -1.23 9.17
N GLY A 565 -19.90 -0.16 9.08
CA GLY A 565 -21.28 -0.10 9.56
C GLY A 565 -21.45 -0.04 11.08
N ILE A 566 -20.42 0.36 11.83
CA ILE A 566 -20.51 0.45 13.30
C ILE A 566 -21.41 1.62 13.76
N ASP A 567 -22.03 1.45 14.93
CA ASP A 567 -22.97 2.41 15.52
C ASP A 567 -22.81 2.42 17.05
N GLY A 568 -21.83 3.17 17.57
CA GLY A 568 -21.63 3.44 19.00
C GLY A 568 -20.25 3.07 19.54
N MET A 569 -19.73 1.90 19.17
CA MET A 569 -18.52 1.33 19.77
C MET A 569 -17.25 2.18 19.60
N THR A 570 -16.25 1.90 20.45
CA THR A 570 -14.89 2.41 20.31
C THR A 570 -13.95 1.33 19.76
N ILE A 571 -13.20 1.63 18.71
CA ILE A 571 -12.19 0.71 18.17
C ILE A 571 -10.81 1.38 18.14
N PHE A 572 -9.78 0.66 18.59
CA PHE A 572 -8.38 1.04 18.49
C PHE A 572 -7.65 0.07 17.55
N VAL A 573 -6.94 0.60 16.56
CA VAL A 573 -6.07 -0.17 15.67
C VAL A 573 -4.62 0.18 16.00
N HIS A 574 -3.91 -0.76 16.60
CA HIS A 574 -2.53 -0.63 17.08
C HIS A 574 -1.50 -0.92 15.98
N ASN A 575 -1.79 -0.46 14.76
CA ASN A 575 -0.95 -0.59 13.56
C ASN A 575 -1.54 0.26 12.42
N ASN A 576 -1.01 0.10 11.20
CA ASN A 576 -1.69 0.54 9.99
C ASN A 576 -2.99 -0.25 9.76
N ALA A 577 -3.98 0.39 9.17
CA ALA A 577 -5.23 -0.21 8.72
C ALA A 577 -5.30 -0.25 7.18
N GLN A 578 -5.94 -1.28 6.62
CA GLN A 578 -6.03 -1.47 5.16
C GLN A 578 -7.18 -0.64 4.56
N ASP A 579 -7.68 -1.08 3.40
CA ASP A 579 -8.66 -0.36 2.60
C ASP A 579 -10.08 -0.48 3.16
N GLN A 580 -10.95 0.45 2.76
CA GLN A 580 -12.39 0.46 3.08
C GLN A 580 -12.68 0.46 4.59
N LEU A 581 -11.71 0.91 5.37
CA LEU A 581 -11.78 1.04 6.81
C LEU A 581 -12.91 2.00 7.23
N GLY A 582 -13.79 1.57 8.14
CA GLY A 582 -14.84 2.42 8.70
C GLY A 582 -15.94 2.83 7.71
N GLN A 583 -16.13 2.08 6.64
CA GLN A 583 -17.17 2.34 5.64
C GLN A 583 -18.55 2.46 6.31
N ILE A 584 -19.36 3.44 5.89
CA ILE A 584 -20.74 3.69 6.35
C ILE A 584 -20.93 3.76 7.88
N ILE A 585 -19.88 4.10 8.64
CA ILE A 585 -19.96 4.30 10.10
C ILE A 585 -21.03 5.33 10.45
N LYS A 586 -21.81 5.07 11.51
CA LYS A 586 -22.90 5.96 11.95
C LYS A 586 -22.52 6.87 13.11
N ARG A 587 -21.91 6.31 14.16
CA ARG A 587 -21.36 7.02 15.33
C ARG A 587 -20.38 6.10 16.06
N GLY A 588 -19.69 6.64 17.06
CA GLY A 588 -18.70 5.92 17.85
C GLY A 588 -17.34 6.60 17.73
N LYS A 589 -16.30 5.92 18.21
CA LYS A 589 -14.93 6.45 18.21
C LYS A 589 -13.96 5.47 17.59
N PHE A 590 -13.07 5.97 16.74
CA PHE A 590 -12.16 5.12 16.01
C PHE A 590 -10.76 5.71 15.95
N VAL A 591 -9.76 4.96 16.40
CA VAL A 591 -8.39 5.46 16.56
C VAL A 591 -7.41 4.54 15.87
N ILE A 592 -6.58 5.09 14.98
CA ILE A 592 -5.60 4.35 14.19
C ILE A 592 -4.20 4.90 14.51
N TYR A 593 -3.33 4.04 15.07
CA TYR A 593 -1.94 4.37 15.43
C TYR A 593 -0.95 4.17 14.26
N GLY A 594 -1.43 4.28 13.03
CA GLY A 594 -0.70 4.09 11.79
C GLY A 594 -1.34 4.83 10.62
N ASP A 595 -1.02 4.38 9.41
CA ASP A 595 -1.63 4.86 8.16
C ASP A 595 -2.96 4.13 7.87
N VAL A 596 -3.81 4.73 7.03
CA VAL A 596 -5.06 4.12 6.54
C VAL A 596 -5.05 4.00 5.00
N GLY A 597 -5.63 2.91 4.50
CA GLY A 597 -5.71 2.59 3.07
C GLY A 597 -6.72 3.40 2.26
N GLN A 598 -6.97 2.94 1.04
CA GLN A 598 -7.88 3.53 0.07
C GLN A 598 -9.31 3.56 0.59
N THR A 599 -10.08 4.59 0.21
CA THR A 599 -11.53 4.71 0.50
C THR A 599 -11.89 4.62 2.00
N PHE A 600 -10.95 5.04 2.86
CA PHE A 600 -11.18 5.23 4.29
C PHE A 600 -12.44 6.06 4.55
N LEU A 601 -13.34 5.59 5.41
CA LEU A 601 -14.63 6.20 5.75
C LEU A 601 -15.56 6.43 4.55
N TYR A 602 -15.50 5.57 3.53
CA TYR A 602 -16.46 5.63 2.42
C TYR A 602 -17.91 5.71 2.92
N GLY A 603 -18.63 6.75 2.53
CA GLY A 603 -20.05 6.89 2.85
C GLY A 603 -20.38 7.06 4.33
N ALA A 604 -19.40 7.42 5.17
CA ALA A 604 -19.59 7.64 6.61
C ALA A 604 -20.74 8.63 6.89
N LYS A 605 -21.46 8.41 8.00
CA LYS A 605 -22.61 9.21 8.45
C LYS A 605 -22.30 10.02 9.71
N GLY A 606 -21.29 9.63 10.48
CA GLY A 606 -20.95 10.25 11.75
C GLY A 606 -19.79 9.55 12.47
N GLY A 607 -19.56 9.94 13.72
CA GLY A 607 -18.50 9.39 14.58
C GLY A 607 -17.25 10.24 14.61
N GLU A 608 -16.41 9.96 15.61
CA GLU A 608 -15.11 10.60 15.80
C GLU A 608 -14.00 9.65 15.35
N THR A 609 -13.12 10.10 14.45
CA THR A 609 -12.02 9.27 13.98
C THR A 609 -10.68 10.01 14.05
N TYR A 610 -9.65 9.33 14.52
CA TYR A 610 -8.31 9.89 14.73
C TYR A 610 -7.28 9.00 14.06
N VAL A 611 -6.50 9.56 13.13
CA VAL A 611 -5.45 8.85 12.38
C VAL A 611 -4.10 9.50 12.69
N MET A 612 -3.17 8.71 13.23
CA MET A 612 -1.83 9.18 13.56
C MET A 612 -0.96 9.41 12.31
N GLY A 613 -1.13 8.57 11.28
CA GLY A 613 -0.36 8.61 10.04
C GLY A 613 -1.11 9.28 8.89
N ASN A 614 -0.84 8.79 7.68
CA ASN A 614 -1.40 9.27 6.43
C ASN A 614 -2.69 8.53 6.06
N ALA A 615 -3.49 9.15 5.20
CA ALA A 615 -4.53 8.49 4.43
C ALA A 615 -4.12 8.35 2.96
N ALA A 616 -4.42 7.22 2.35
CA ALA A 616 -4.17 6.99 0.93
C ALA A 616 -5.14 7.79 0.03
N GLY A 617 -5.71 7.19 -1.02
CA GLY A 617 -6.64 7.86 -1.93
C GLY A 617 -8.10 7.84 -1.44
N ARG A 618 -8.85 8.89 -1.80
CA ARG A 618 -10.31 9.02 -1.62
C ARG A 618 -10.84 8.88 -0.19
N PRO A 619 -10.16 9.41 0.85
CA PRO A 619 -10.72 9.37 2.19
C PRO A 619 -11.97 10.23 2.30
N LEU A 620 -12.97 9.73 3.03
CA LEU A 620 -14.30 10.30 3.25
C LEU A 620 -15.16 10.48 1.98
N ILE A 621 -14.84 9.80 0.88
CA ILE A 621 -15.68 9.87 -0.32
C ILE A 621 -17.15 9.56 0.00
N ASN A 622 -18.08 10.37 -0.51
CA ASN A 622 -19.53 10.23 -0.30
C ASN A 622 -20.00 10.29 1.17
N SER A 623 -19.16 10.78 2.09
CA SER A 623 -19.57 10.92 3.49
C SER A 623 -20.60 12.04 3.65
N VAL A 624 -21.55 11.83 4.56
CA VAL A 624 -22.69 12.72 4.84
C VAL A 624 -22.86 12.87 6.36
N GLY A 625 -23.77 13.74 6.79
CA GLY A 625 -24.12 13.83 8.21
C GLY A 625 -22.99 14.49 9.01
N LYS A 626 -22.47 13.81 10.04
CA LYS A 626 -21.59 14.44 11.03
C LYS A 626 -20.27 13.73 11.35
N PRO A 627 -19.51 13.22 10.36
CA PRO A 627 -18.19 12.66 10.63
C PRO A 627 -17.26 13.76 11.15
N ARG A 628 -16.49 13.48 12.20
CA ARG A 628 -15.50 14.38 12.80
C ARG A 628 -14.15 13.68 12.79
N VAL A 629 -13.27 14.08 11.89
CA VAL A 629 -12.07 13.27 11.57
C VAL A 629 -10.80 14.10 11.72
N VAL A 630 -9.80 13.55 12.39
CA VAL A 630 -8.45 14.12 12.48
C VAL A 630 -7.47 13.22 11.76
N ILE A 631 -6.76 13.78 10.77
CA ILE A 631 -5.68 13.11 10.03
C ILE A 631 -4.39 13.90 10.31
N ASN A 632 -3.44 13.27 10.99
CA ASN A 632 -2.21 13.98 11.37
C ASN A 632 -1.19 14.04 10.23
N GLY A 633 -1.05 12.98 9.46
CA GLY A 633 -0.23 12.97 8.25
C GLY A 633 -0.86 13.75 7.12
N THR A 634 -0.68 13.25 5.90
CA THR A 634 -1.32 13.78 4.69
C THR A 634 -2.43 12.87 4.17
N CYS A 635 -3.27 13.40 3.29
CA CYS A 635 -4.04 12.60 2.33
C CYS A 635 -3.32 12.65 0.98
N LEU A 636 -3.23 11.52 0.26
CA LEU A 636 -2.54 11.50 -1.03
C LEU A 636 -3.36 12.20 -2.12
N ASP A 637 -4.64 11.88 -2.28
CA ASP A 637 -5.53 12.61 -3.19
C ASP A 637 -7.02 12.36 -2.88
N PHE A 638 -7.91 13.18 -3.45
CA PHE A 638 -9.37 13.09 -3.35
C PHE A 638 -9.93 13.18 -1.93
N LEU A 639 -9.33 13.99 -1.05
CA LEU A 639 -9.84 14.18 0.31
C LEU A 639 -11.23 14.83 0.28
N GLY A 640 -12.25 14.13 0.78
CA GLY A 640 -13.61 14.65 0.87
C GLY A 640 -14.30 14.80 -0.49
N GLU A 641 -13.99 13.94 -1.46
CA GLU A 641 -14.73 13.85 -2.71
C GLU A 641 -16.22 13.56 -2.46
N SER A 642 -17.12 14.38 -3.02
CA SER A 642 -18.56 14.29 -2.77
C SER A 642 -18.92 14.32 -1.28
N PHE A 643 -18.22 15.16 -0.49
CA PHE A 643 -18.52 15.35 0.93
C PHE A 643 -19.79 16.18 1.12
N MET A 644 -20.74 15.65 1.86
CA MET A 644 -22.12 16.12 1.97
C MET A 644 -22.54 16.24 3.45
N ALA A 645 -21.62 16.74 4.28
CA ALA A 645 -21.74 16.67 5.73
C ALA A 645 -22.43 17.90 6.38
N GLY A 646 -23.19 18.71 5.64
CA GLY A 646 -23.89 19.88 6.22
C GLY A 646 -22.96 20.93 6.86
N ASP A 647 -23.49 21.93 7.55
CA ASP A 647 -22.66 22.98 8.17
C ASP A 647 -22.04 22.50 9.49
N PRO A 648 -20.70 22.49 9.66
CA PRO A 648 -20.03 22.09 10.91
C PRO A 648 -20.54 22.80 12.16
N HIS A 649 -21.00 24.04 12.02
CA HIS A 649 -21.54 24.85 13.11
C HIS A 649 -23.00 24.52 13.49
N ASN A 650 -23.65 23.67 12.70
CA ASN A 650 -25.02 23.19 12.87
C ASN A 650 -25.05 21.65 12.87
N ASP A 651 -24.15 21.03 13.64
CA ASP A 651 -23.96 19.57 13.79
C ASP A 651 -23.55 18.85 12.50
N GLY A 652 -23.00 19.57 11.52
CA GLY A 652 -22.37 18.97 10.34
C GLY A 652 -21.00 18.37 10.61
N GLY A 653 -20.47 17.65 9.62
CA GLY A 653 -19.17 16.99 9.67
C GLY A 653 -18.02 17.83 9.14
N PHE A 654 -16.82 17.50 9.59
CA PHE A 654 -15.58 18.16 9.18
C PHE A 654 -14.37 17.23 9.28
N VAL A 655 -13.30 17.65 8.61
CA VAL A 655 -11.97 17.00 8.70
C VAL A 655 -10.96 18.02 9.19
N ILE A 656 -10.04 17.60 10.07
CA ILE A 656 -8.82 18.34 10.42
C ILE A 656 -7.65 17.62 9.76
N LEU A 657 -6.88 18.33 8.92
CA LEU A 657 -5.68 17.79 8.28
C LEU A 657 -4.45 18.57 8.79
N ASN A 658 -3.55 17.90 9.51
CA ASN A 658 -2.40 18.56 10.13
C ASN A 658 -1.13 18.56 9.26
N GLY A 659 -0.91 17.58 8.38
CA GLY A 659 0.28 17.55 7.53
C GLY A 659 1.60 17.48 8.31
N VAL A 660 1.71 16.54 9.24
CA VAL A 660 2.93 16.29 10.02
C VAL A 660 3.44 14.86 9.84
N LYS A 661 4.76 14.69 9.92
CA LYS A 661 5.43 13.37 9.99
C LYS A 661 6.24 13.29 11.28
N PHE A 662 6.75 12.11 11.61
CA PHE A 662 7.67 11.93 12.72
C PHE A 662 9.10 11.75 12.20
N ASP A 663 10.07 12.33 12.91
CA ASP A 663 11.47 11.92 12.76
C ASP A 663 11.78 10.63 13.54
N ASP A 664 13.01 10.15 13.43
CA ASP A 664 13.47 8.93 14.11
C ASP A 664 13.48 9.06 15.64
N ASP A 665 13.50 10.29 16.16
CA ASP A 665 13.47 10.58 17.59
C ASP A 665 12.03 10.77 18.12
N GLY A 666 11.03 10.66 17.24
CA GLY A 666 9.63 10.83 17.56
C GLY A 666 9.18 12.28 17.71
N ASN A 667 9.98 13.25 17.27
CA ASN A 667 9.54 14.63 17.16
C ASN A 667 8.68 14.81 15.91
N ILE A 668 7.74 15.75 15.97
CA ILE A 668 6.96 16.10 14.79
C ILE A 668 7.82 16.96 13.84
N LEU A 669 7.75 16.63 12.56
CA LEU A 669 8.27 17.41 11.44
C LEU A 669 7.08 17.88 10.62
N LEU A 670 7.06 19.17 10.30
CA LEU A 670 6.04 19.74 9.46
C LEU A 670 6.29 19.36 8.00
N MET A 671 5.21 19.05 7.27
CA MET A 671 5.29 18.88 5.82
C MET A 671 5.23 20.25 5.16
N ASP A 672 6.08 20.45 4.15
CA ASP A 672 6.07 21.69 3.36
C ASP A 672 4.75 21.84 2.60
N GLU A 673 4.20 20.72 2.12
CA GLU A 673 2.88 20.62 1.51
C GLU A 673 2.00 19.68 2.33
N PRO A 674 1.15 20.22 3.24
CA PRO A 674 0.23 19.43 4.07
C PRO A 674 -0.79 18.62 3.25
N TYR A 675 -1.08 19.06 2.02
CA TYR A 675 -1.92 18.36 1.05
C TYR A 675 -1.27 18.37 -0.35
N PRO A 676 -0.68 17.25 -0.80
CA PRO A 676 -0.02 17.13 -2.09
C PRO A 676 -0.98 16.75 -3.23
N GLY A 677 -2.22 16.34 -2.93
CA GLY A 677 -3.18 15.86 -3.93
C GLY A 677 -3.69 16.94 -4.87
N SER A 678 -4.15 16.57 -6.06
CA SER A 678 -4.68 17.53 -7.03
C SER A 678 -6.16 17.83 -6.81
N ASN A 679 -6.88 17.00 -6.05
CA ASN A 679 -8.32 17.11 -5.88
C ASN A 679 -8.70 17.09 -4.40
N ILE A 680 -9.03 18.23 -3.80
CA ILE A 680 -9.60 18.30 -2.46
C ILE A 680 -11.03 18.79 -2.55
N PHE A 681 -11.94 18.15 -1.81
CA PHE A 681 -13.33 18.59 -1.69
C PHE A 681 -14.10 18.66 -3.02
N SER A 682 -13.64 17.93 -4.03
CA SER A 682 -14.27 17.86 -5.34
C SER A 682 -15.71 17.38 -5.22
N LEU A 683 -16.66 18.10 -5.84
CA LEU A 683 -18.10 17.79 -5.77
C LEU A 683 -18.72 17.84 -4.35
N ALA A 684 -18.02 18.40 -3.36
CA ALA A 684 -18.59 18.59 -2.03
C ALA A 684 -19.77 19.58 -2.08
N SER A 685 -20.77 19.34 -1.23
CA SER A 685 -21.92 20.25 -1.05
C SER A 685 -22.21 20.59 0.41
N GLY A 686 -21.46 20.01 1.35
CA GLY A 686 -21.50 20.39 2.76
C GLY A 686 -20.26 19.90 3.50
N GLY A 687 -20.06 20.44 4.69
CA GLY A 687 -18.94 20.17 5.59
C GLY A 687 -17.83 21.20 5.46
N ALA A 688 -16.74 20.99 6.20
CA ALA A 688 -15.51 21.77 6.05
C ALA A 688 -14.26 20.91 6.24
N ILE A 689 -13.14 21.39 5.69
CA ILE A 689 -11.80 20.89 6.02
C ILE A 689 -11.04 22.02 6.71
N TYR A 690 -10.56 21.76 7.93
CA TYR A 690 -9.64 22.61 8.66
C TYR A 690 -8.22 22.14 8.38
N LEU A 691 -7.56 22.83 7.45
CA LEU A 691 -6.22 22.49 6.99
C LEU A 691 -5.19 23.31 7.76
N ARG A 692 -4.24 22.64 8.41
CA ARG A 692 -3.03 23.29 8.91
C ARG A 692 -2.12 23.61 7.72
N ASP A 693 -2.13 24.86 7.25
CA ASP A 693 -1.32 25.29 6.12
C ASP A 693 -0.86 26.74 6.29
N PRO A 694 0.15 26.95 7.16
CA PRO A 694 0.68 28.28 7.44
C PRO A 694 1.40 28.89 6.22
N GLY A 695 1.89 28.06 5.29
CA GLY A 695 2.57 28.47 4.07
C GLY A 695 1.63 28.88 2.95
N LYS A 696 0.31 28.70 3.12
CA LYS A 696 -0.71 28.93 2.08
C LYS A 696 -0.40 28.16 0.78
N THR A 697 0.03 26.91 0.95
CA THR A 697 0.45 26.01 -0.15
C THR A 697 -0.72 25.43 -0.94
N LEU A 698 -1.90 25.27 -0.32
CA LEU A 698 -3.12 24.88 -1.03
C LEU A 698 -3.65 26.04 -1.90
N ILE A 699 -3.81 25.78 -3.20
CA ILE A 699 -4.25 26.74 -4.22
C ILE A 699 -5.63 26.40 -4.79
N SER A 700 -6.24 27.36 -5.52
CA SER A 700 -7.61 27.25 -6.03
C SER A 700 -7.81 26.07 -6.99
N GLN A 701 -6.82 25.76 -7.83
CA GLN A 701 -6.87 24.65 -8.79
C GLN A 701 -7.08 23.29 -8.12
N GLN A 702 -6.73 23.13 -6.85
CA GLN A 702 -6.93 21.87 -6.13
C GLN A 702 -8.38 21.68 -5.65
N LEU A 703 -9.15 22.77 -5.50
CA LEU A 703 -10.40 22.79 -4.72
C LEU A 703 -11.62 22.24 -5.46
N ASN A 704 -11.59 22.16 -6.80
CA ASN A 704 -12.62 21.53 -7.65
C ASN A 704 -14.09 21.77 -7.19
N GLY A 705 -14.45 23.04 -6.92
CA GLY A 705 -15.76 23.45 -6.41
C GLY A 705 -15.79 23.89 -4.94
N GLY A 706 -14.66 23.84 -4.23
CA GLY A 706 -14.45 24.46 -2.93
C GLY A 706 -13.82 25.85 -2.98
N ILE A 707 -13.83 26.55 -1.85
CA ILE A 707 -13.09 27.79 -1.63
C ILE A 707 -12.32 27.74 -0.30
N VAL A 708 -11.24 28.51 -0.21
CA VAL A 708 -10.48 28.68 1.04
C VAL A 708 -10.90 29.98 1.73
N GLU A 709 -11.32 29.86 2.98
CA GLU A 709 -11.65 30.95 3.89
C GLU A 709 -10.68 30.97 5.08
N PRO A 710 -10.42 32.14 5.69
CA PRO A 710 -9.80 32.18 7.01
C PRO A 710 -10.70 31.48 8.03
N ILE A 711 -10.09 30.84 9.04
CA ILE A 711 -10.85 30.40 10.20
C ILE A 711 -11.11 31.59 11.14
N ASP A 712 -12.19 31.54 11.90
CA ASP A 712 -12.48 32.47 12.99
C ASP A 712 -12.38 31.80 14.38
N SER A 713 -12.68 32.55 15.45
CA SER A 713 -12.66 32.01 16.81
C SER A 713 -13.67 30.87 17.02
N ARG A 714 -14.83 30.91 16.35
CA ARG A 714 -15.86 29.89 16.48
C ARG A 714 -15.41 28.58 15.83
N ASP A 715 -14.75 28.68 14.68
CA ASP A 715 -14.10 27.55 14.02
C ASP A 715 -13.04 26.91 14.92
N TRP A 716 -12.20 27.72 15.56
CA TRP A 716 -11.19 27.22 16.49
C TRP A 716 -11.80 26.53 17.71
N GLU A 717 -12.79 27.16 18.35
CA GLU A 717 -13.54 26.57 19.47
C GLU A 717 -14.20 25.24 19.09
N LEU A 718 -14.65 25.09 17.84
CA LEU A 718 -15.24 23.85 17.32
C LEU A 718 -14.20 22.73 17.22
N ILE A 719 -13.00 23.00 16.71
CA ILE A 719 -11.99 21.96 16.44
C ILE A 719 -11.06 21.67 17.61
N LEU A 720 -10.90 22.59 18.56
CA LEU A 720 -9.98 22.46 19.69
C LEU A 720 -10.17 21.18 20.51
N PRO A 721 -11.40 20.74 20.87
CA PRO A 721 -11.58 19.50 21.64
C PRO A 721 -11.06 18.24 20.93
N TYR A 722 -11.11 18.22 19.58
CA TYR A 722 -10.59 17.11 18.79
C TYR A 722 -9.07 17.12 18.74
N LEU A 723 -8.46 18.31 18.74
CA LEU A 723 -7.01 18.46 18.82
C LEU A 723 -6.49 18.09 20.23
N GLU A 724 -7.23 18.40 21.28
CA GLU A 724 -6.90 17.98 22.66
C GLU A 724 -6.97 16.46 22.81
N GLU A 725 -8.01 15.83 22.25
CA GLU A 725 -8.11 14.38 22.24
C GLU A 725 -7.01 13.74 21.37
N ASN A 726 -6.68 14.36 20.24
CA ASN A 726 -5.57 13.95 19.38
C ASN A 726 -4.22 14.02 20.11
N GLU A 727 -3.98 15.07 20.89
CA GLU A 727 -2.80 15.19 21.75
C GLU A 727 -2.77 14.08 22.81
N ARG A 728 -3.91 13.78 23.45
CA ARG A 728 -4.02 12.70 24.44
C ARG A 728 -3.68 11.34 23.82
N LEU A 729 -4.20 11.05 22.62
CA LEU A 729 -4.00 9.78 21.92
C LEU A 729 -2.57 9.63 21.39
N PHE A 730 -2.08 10.61 20.62
CA PHE A 730 -0.84 10.46 19.84
C PHE A 730 0.35 11.25 20.37
N GLY A 731 0.13 12.20 21.28
CA GLY A 731 1.20 13.03 21.85
C GLY A 731 1.62 14.17 20.94
N ILE A 732 0.81 14.45 19.92
CA ILE A 732 1.02 15.55 19.00
C ILE A 732 0.46 16.78 19.69
N ARG A 733 1.35 17.56 20.30
CA ARG A 733 0.93 18.73 21.08
C ARG A 733 0.34 19.81 20.20
N ILE A 734 -0.74 20.43 20.66
CA ILE A 734 -1.34 21.58 19.98
C ILE A 734 -0.30 22.70 19.80
N ASP A 735 0.53 22.94 20.82
CA ASP A 735 1.61 23.94 20.74
C ASP A 735 2.59 23.66 19.59
N ASP A 736 2.88 22.39 19.31
CA ASP A 736 3.80 22.03 18.24
C ASP A 736 3.12 22.16 16.87
N LEU A 737 1.82 21.89 16.78
CA LEU A 737 1.02 22.20 15.58
C LEU A 737 0.97 23.71 15.32
N LEU A 738 0.86 24.54 16.35
CA LEU A 738 0.81 25.99 16.20
C LEU A 738 2.18 26.64 15.96
N LYS A 739 3.29 25.91 16.10
CA LYS A 739 4.62 26.44 15.78
C LYS A 739 4.83 26.52 14.27
N VAL A 740 5.30 27.68 13.84
CA VAL A 740 5.74 27.98 12.46
C VAL A 740 7.09 28.69 12.57
N ASP A 741 8.12 28.19 11.89
CA ASP A 741 9.50 28.74 11.94
C ASP A 741 10.02 28.94 13.37
N GLY A 742 9.71 28.01 14.28
CA GLY A 742 10.13 28.03 15.68
C GLY A 742 9.38 29.02 16.59
N LYS A 743 8.35 29.72 16.08
CA LYS A 743 7.50 30.62 16.86
C LYS A 743 6.07 30.10 16.94
N THR A 744 5.45 30.19 18.11
CA THR A 744 4.03 29.87 18.26
C THR A 744 3.18 30.91 17.54
N GLY A 745 2.46 30.48 16.50
CA GLY A 745 1.52 31.28 15.75
C GLY A 745 0.13 31.29 16.39
N SER A 746 -0.70 32.28 16.00
CA SER A 746 -2.13 32.23 16.28
C SER A 746 -2.78 31.12 15.46
N PRO A 747 -3.70 30.31 16.01
CA PRO A 747 -4.44 29.32 15.23
C PRO A 747 -5.08 29.90 13.96
N LEU A 748 -5.57 31.14 14.03
CA LEU A 748 -6.22 31.84 12.92
C LEU A 748 -5.28 32.14 11.74
N ASN A 749 -3.96 32.09 11.97
CA ASN A 749 -2.94 32.26 10.94
C ASN A 749 -2.30 30.94 10.50
N VAL A 750 -2.50 29.87 11.28
CA VAL A 750 -1.89 28.55 11.03
C VAL A 750 -2.85 27.63 10.28
N TYR A 751 -4.15 27.71 10.60
CA TYR A 751 -5.18 26.92 9.98
C TYR A 751 -5.98 27.75 8.97
N ARG A 752 -6.44 27.07 7.92
CA ARG A 752 -7.36 27.59 6.90
C ARG A 752 -8.56 26.67 6.79
N LYS A 753 -9.69 27.22 6.35
CA LYS A 753 -10.94 26.48 6.19
C LYS A 753 -11.25 26.28 4.72
N VAL A 754 -11.50 25.06 4.29
CA VAL A 754 -12.04 24.75 2.96
C VAL A 754 -13.53 24.45 3.10
N ILE A 755 -14.38 25.13 2.34
CA ILE A 755 -15.84 24.91 2.29
C ILE A 755 -16.31 24.81 0.84
N PRO A 756 -17.51 24.25 0.57
CA PRO A 756 -18.07 24.23 -0.78
C PRO A 756 -18.41 25.66 -1.23
N ALA A 757 -18.18 25.99 -2.51
CA ALA A 757 -18.47 27.31 -3.05
C ALA A 757 -19.96 27.71 -2.94
N THR A 758 -20.87 26.73 -3.05
CA THR A 758 -22.31 26.95 -2.87
C THR A 758 -22.67 27.35 -1.43
N ALA A 759 -21.95 26.82 -0.43
CA ALA A 759 -22.12 27.22 0.96
C ALA A 759 -21.60 28.64 1.22
N ALA A 760 -20.52 29.03 0.55
CA ALA A 760 -19.98 30.39 0.61
C ALA A 760 -20.92 31.45 0.01
N SER A 761 -21.56 31.11 -1.12
CA SER A 761 -22.58 31.96 -1.73
C SER A 761 -23.78 32.20 -0.79
N ALA A 762 -24.20 31.17 -0.05
CA ALA A 762 -25.25 31.29 0.97
C ALA A 762 -24.83 32.14 2.19
N LEU A 763 -23.52 32.24 2.46
CA LEU A 763 -22.92 33.09 3.51
C LEU A 763 -22.65 34.54 3.05
N GLY A 764 -22.98 34.89 1.80
CA GLY A 764 -22.78 36.24 1.26
C GLY A 764 -21.32 36.61 0.99
N CYS A 765 -20.44 35.61 0.88
CA CYS A 765 -19.02 35.81 0.55
C CYS A 765 -18.87 36.00 -0.97
N ALA A 766 -18.07 36.98 -1.39
CA ALA A 766 -17.80 37.24 -2.80
C ALA A 766 -17.01 36.07 -3.39
N VAL A 767 -17.64 35.33 -4.31
CA VAL A 767 -16.95 34.35 -5.14
C VAL A 767 -16.05 35.15 -6.11
N PRO A 768 -14.74 34.88 -6.18
CA PRO A 768 -13.92 35.41 -7.26
C PRO A 768 -14.49 34.85 -8.57
N ASP A 769 -14.91 35.74 -9.45
CA ASP A 769 -15.38 35.42 -10.79
C ASP A 769 -14.19 34.99 -11.64
N ASP A 770 -13.74 33.73 -11.51
CA ASP A 770 -12.89 33.07 -12.51
C ASP A 770 -13.82 32.54 -13.60
N THR A 771 -14.41 33.45 -14.36
CA THR A 771 -14.87 33.17 -15.70
C THR A 771 -13.69 33.40 -16.63
N ASP A 772 -13.18 32.31 -17.20
CA ASP A 772 -12.24 32.34 -18.31
C ASP A 772 -12.86 33.09 -19.50
N ASP A 773 -12.64 34.40 -19.55
CA ASP A 773 -13.07 35.31 -20.62
C ASP A 773 -12.21 35.17 -21.91
N GLU A 774 -11.50 34.05 -22.09
CA GLU A 774 -10.69 33.77 -23.30
C GLU A 774 -11.27 32.70 -24.25
N PHE A 775 -12.46 32.16 -24.00
CA PHE A 775 -13.08 31.13 -24.86
C PHE A 775 -14.36 31.54 -25.61
N VAL A 776 -14.62 32.84 -25.79
CA VAL A 776 -15.80 33.34 -26.56
C VAL A 776 -15.40 34.26 -27.73
N ALA A 777 -14.18 34.13 -28.25
CA ALA A 777 -13.72 34.92 -29.40
C ALA A 777 -13.32 34.06 -30.61
N GLU A 778 -14.08 33.01 -30.95
CA GLU A 778 -13.87 32.30 -32.22
C GLU A 778 -15.15 31.73 -32.87
N GLU A 779 -16.32 32.34 -32.62
CA GLU A 779 -17.59 31.94 -33.26
C GLU A 779 -18.32 33.09 -33.98
N VAL A 780 -17.59 34.12 -34.43
CA VAL A 780 -18.12 35.20 -35.27
C VAL A 780 -17.23 35.43 -36.50
N LEU A 781 -17.05 34.40 -37.32
CA LEU A 781 -16.45 34.53 -38.65
C LEU A 781 -17.03 33.56 -39.70
N TYR A 782 -18.29 33.13 -39.52
CA TYR A 782 -18.98 32.25 -40.49
C TYR A 782 -20.43 32.65 -40.84
N GLU A 783 -20.84 33.90 -40.62
CA GLU A 783 -22.12 34.42 -41.13
C GLU A 783 -21.99 35.86 -41.68
N SER A 784 -21.23 36.03 -42.75
CA SER A 784 -21.36 37.25 -43.58
C SER A 784 -20.95 37.02 -45.03
N SER A 785 -21.58 36.07 -45.71
CA SER A 785 -21.52 36.02 -47.18
C SER A 785 -22.69 35.23 -47.78
N ALA A 786 -23.90 35.76 -47.65
CA ALA A 786 -24.98 35.40 -48.57
C ALA A 786 -25.97 36.58 -48.70
N VAL A 787 -26.23 36.95 -49.96
CA VAL A 787 -27.36 37.75 -50.50
C VAL A 787 -26.90 38.98 -51.30
N SER A 788 -26.58 38.75 -52.57
CA SER A 788 -26.97 39.51 -53.78
C SER A 788 -26.26 38.84 -54.97
N GLY A 789 -26.81 38.47 -56.11
CA GLY A 789 -28.14 38.55 -56.70
C GLY A 789 -28.01 37.99 -58.13
N LYS A 790 -29.02 37.23 -58.55
CA LYS A 790 -29.47 36.84 -59.91
C LYS A 790 -28.63 37.15 -61.17
N SER A 791 -28.53 36.09 -61.99
CA SER A 791 -28.62 35.97 -63.46
C SER A 791 -27.59 36.63 -64.38
N ALA A 792 -26.94 35.84 -65.26
CA ALA A 792 -27.34 35.66 -66.67
C ALA A 792 -26.36 34.75 -67.43
N CYS A 793 -26.93 33.90 -68.32
CA CYS A 793 -26.34 32.97 -69.30
C CYS A 793 -25.63 31.71 -68.79
#